data_AF-A0A1B6KRF3-F1
#
_entry.id   AF-A0A1B6KRF3-F1
#
_cell.length_a   1.000
_cell.length_b   1.000
_cell.length_c   1.000
_cell.angle_alpha   90.00
_cell.angle_beta   90.00
_cell.angle_gamma   90.00
#
_symmetry.space_group_name_H-M   'P 1'
#
loop_
_entity.id
_entity.type
_entity.pdbx_description
1 polymer ?
#
loop_
_entity_poly.entity_id
_entity_poly.type
_entity_poly.pdbx_seq_one_letter_code
_entity_poly.pdbx_strand_id
1 'polypeptide(L)'
;MEDAGPDTSGLSDPGEPLDTTESSDPPESNDLPESSASADEGCCSPEDTPSSEVPTDVLTTEEGGVDVPVVPPLEAGIGDDKQRKRRRSAESRASRCSINSTKLKSLKLLVDKAVEHHKTFTILGKFPSIRDALRARGWVQNFDALSQQRPVPQYCHRPGFSRDEEGSGPPMSPTSDESIDRDSQLISRLLRDSPVNFIWAMGDYIDWKYLSKSTIVSRFPRVYFTTKVGLCNYLQQTHWFCEAGVSNTLFPRCYNIANEDDLNAFIVDFRLTACLSLLHLLVDAMDHDIPDTFNEDGKVPLCAVEFAARRCTEFVGVREHEDIDMKEAEHVWDHQWDQYLTWYYQVAHEHANFLPATDTQRKAIYLCCKMTIESMRPHWPQMQLDGTSNLWIVKPGAKSRGRGIQVMRKLEDIVSRIGTLHSKDPRYVIQKYIERPLLIYNTKFDIRQWFLVTSAYPLTIWMYKESYLRFCSQLFSLSNMHESVHLSNNAVQCKYKNAKRDQALPDENMWDCYTFQTYLRAIGQADLWETVIYPGMRESITGTLLAAQEHMEHRKNCFELYGADFMLTDDMVPWLIEINSSPCMSPTTSVTARMCSQCLEDVIKVVIDRRHNKHADTGMFEMVYKQHISPPQPYMGMNLTVRGTKIQRSPKTKRKRKPSLEADLQLSI
;
A
#
# COMPACT_ATOMS: atom_id res chain seq x y z
N MET A 1 27.26 39.86 44.26
CA MET A 1 28.39 39.65 45.17
C MET A 1 28.41 38.18 45.52
N GLU A 2 29.62 37.67 45.43
CA GLU A 2 30.22 36.39 45.75
C GLU A 2 29.48 35.36 46.67
N ASP A 3 29.80 34.08 46.38
CA ASP A 3 30.21 33.02 47.33
C ASP A 3 29.19 32.37 48.30
N ALA A 4 29.37 31.09 48.73
CA ALA A 4 30.21 29.96 48.22
C ALA A 4 29.72 28.62 48.85
N GLY A 5 30.41 27.50 48.58
CA GLY A 5 30.29 26.22 49.33
C GLY A 5 30.95 26.26 50.73
N PRO A 6 31.31 25.12 51.39
CA PRO A 6 31.93 23.95 50.73
C PRO A 6 31.63 22.51 51.28
N ASP A 7 31.90 21.52 50.41
CA ASP A 7 32.66 20.23 50.55
C ASP A 7 32.53 19.21 51.73
N THR A 8 32.91 17.95 51.39
CA THR A 8 33.29 16.78 52.26
C THR A 8 32.19 16.09 53.10
N SER A 9 32.22 14.79 53.47
CA SER A 9 32.81 13.50 53.00
C SER A 9 32.10 12.35 53.78
N GLY A 10 32.20 11.03 53.52
CA GLY A 10 32.75 10.26 52.39
C GLY A 10 33.58 9.01 52.83
N LEU A 11 32.98 7.83 53.09
CA LEU A 11 33.69 6.61 53.52
C LEU A 11 32.96 5.25 53.29
N SER A 12 33.75 4.22 52.93
CA SER A 12 33.62 2.74 53.13
C SER A 12 32.36 1.92 52.79
N ASP A 13 32.58 0.93 51.91
CA ASP A 13 31.88 -0.36 51.75
C ASP A 13 32.26 -1.36 52.88
N PRO A 14 31.48 -2.43 53.19
CA PRO A 14 31.83 -3.77 52.68
C PRO A 14 30.69 -4.82 52.53
N GLY A 15 30.89 -5.84 51.69
CA GLY A 15 30.47 -7.23 52.02
C GLY A 15 30.04 -8.17 50.88
N GLU A 16 30.88 -9.17 50.55
CA GLU A 16 30.48 -10.41 49.85
C GLU A 16 29.78 -11.40 50.82
N PRO A 17 29.24 -12.52 50.30
CA PRO A 17 29.98 -13.76 50.51
C PRO A 17 30.16 -14.65 49.25
N LEU A 18 31.15 -15.53 49.33
CA LEU A 18 31.66 -16.41 48.28
C LEU A 18 31.20 -17.89 48.42
N ASP A 19 31.66 -18.71 47.47
CA ASP A 19 31.84 -20.18 47.53
C ASP A 19 30.63 -21.12 47.38
N THR A 20 30.72 -22.29 46.73
CA THR A 20 31.61 -22.84 45.66
C THR A 20 31.00 -24.19 45.21
N THR A 21 31.21 -24.65 43.97
CA THR A 21 31.76 -26.02 43.70
C THR A 21 32.05 -26.31 42.22
N GLU A 22 33.13 -27.05 42.02
CA GLU A 22 33.68 -27.71 40.82
C GLU A 22 32.83 -28.94 40.38
N SER A 23 32.98 -29.61 39.21
CA SER A 23 33.64 -29.37 37.90
C SER A 23 33.30 -30.55 36.93
N SER A 24 34.02 -30.64 35.78
CA SER A 24 34.32 -31.83 34.93
C SER A 24 33.60 -32.04 33.57
N ASP A 25 34.39 -31.85 32.49
CA ASP A 25 34.42 -32.67 31.24
C ASP A 25 35.32 -33.92 31.47
N PRO A 26 35.65 -34.84 30.52
CA PRO A 26 35.25 -35.05 29.09
C PRO A 26 34.79 -36.55 28.89
N PRO A 27 35.06 -37.36 27.81
CA PRO A 27 35.52 -37.13 26.42
C PRO A 27 34.82 -37.92 25.27
N GLU A 28 35.18 -37.52 24.04
CA GLU A 28 35.38 -38.25 22.75
C GLU A 28 34.85 -39.70 22.43
N SER A 29 34.08 -39.76 21.33
CA SER A 29 34.30 -40.60 20.11
C SER A 29 33.86 -42.08 19.98
N ASN A 30 33.55 -42.44 18.72
CA ASN A 30 33.37 -43.78 18.10
C ASN A 30 32.13 -44.60 18.58
N ASP A 31 31.38 -45.30 17.72
CA ASP A 31 31.65 -45.88 16.39
C ASP A 31 30.52 -45.69 15.33
N LEU A 32 30.85 -46.01 14.08
CA LEU A 32 29.98 -46.19 12.89
C LEU A 32 29.54 -47.67 12.74
N PRO A 33 28.74 -48.15 11.75
CA PRO A 33 28.15 -47.51 10.55
C PRO A 33 26.58 -47.64 10.57
N GLU A 34 25.74 -47.67 9.53
CA GLU A 34 25.81 -47.76 8.05
C GLU A 34 24.86 -46.74 7.36
N SER A 35 24.60 -46.87 6.05
CA SER A 35 23.77 -45.94 5.26
C SER A 35 22.88 -46.61 4.22
N SER A 36 21.61 -46.21 4.18
CA SER A 36 20.74 -46.20 2.97
C SER A 36 19.53 -45.29 3.28
N ALA A 37 19.04 -44.39 2.43
CA ALA A 37 18.91 -44.35 0.97
C ALA A 37 17.76 -45.22 0.43
N SER A 38 16.59 -44.60 0.26
CA SER A 38 15.62 -44.97 -0.77
C SER A 38 14.80 -43.75 -1.18
N ALA A 39 14.76 -43.52 -2.48
CA ALA A 39 13.75 -42.74 -3.17
C ALA A 39 13.19 -43.63 -4.29
N ASP A 40 12.07 -43.19 -4.86
CA ASP A 40 11.50 -43.59 -6.14
C ASP A 40 10.92 -45.00 -6.34
N GLU A 41 9.67 -44.96 -6.81
CA GLU A 41 9.05 -45.70 -7.94
C GLU A 41 9.18 -47.23 -8.11
N GLY A 42 8.10 -47.83 -8.63
CA GLY A 42 8.07 -49.26 -8.95
C GLY A 42 6.69 -49.82 -9.31
N CYS A 43 6.00 -49.24 -10.31
CA CYS A 43 4.78 -49.83 -10.85
C CYS A 43 4.90 -50.09 -12.36
N CYS A 44 4.91 -51.38 -12.73
CA CYS A 44 4.85 -51.95 -14.07
C CYS A 44 6.02 -51.64 -15.05
N SER A 45 6.78 -52.69 -15.33
CA SER A 45 7.80 -52.76 -16.41
C SER A 45 7.18 -52.69 -17.81
N PRO A 46 7.97 -52.34 -18.86
CA PRO A 46 7.60 -52.56 -20.25
C PRO A 46 7.75 -54.05 -20.67
N GLU A 47 7.03 -54.46 -21.72
CA GLU A 47 7.27 -55.69 -22.48
C GLU A 47 7.85 -55.38 -23.87
N ASP A 48 8.37 -56.41 -24.55
CA ASP A 48 9.30 -56.29 -25.67
C ASP A 48 8.70 -56.02 -27.08
N THR A 49 9.63 -55.65 -27.97
CA THR A 49 9.61 -55.67 -29.45
C THR A 49 8.96 -56.93 -30.07
N PRO A 50 8.44 -56.92 -31.34
CA PRO A 50 9.29 -56.56 -32.50
C PRO A 50 8.68 -56.04 -33.83
N SER A 51 9.60 -55.50 -34.64
CA SER A 51 9.71 -55.45 -36.13
C SER A 51 8.51 -55.70 -37.07
N SER A 52 8.40 -54.85 -38.10
CA SER A 52 8.31 -55.29 -39.52
C SER A 52 8.69 -54.15 -40.50
N GLU A 53 8.94 -54.48 -41.76
CA GLU A 53 9.49 -53.59 -42.80
C GLU A 53 8.46 -53.20 -43.89
N VAL A 54 8.65 -52.01 -44.50
CA VAL A 54 8.69 -51.70 -45.95
C VAL A 54 7.93 -52.67 -46.89
N PRO A 55 6.97 -52.23 -47.76
CA PRO A 55 7.33 -51.53 -49.03
C PRO A 55 6.28 -50.57 -49.69
N THR A 56 6.61 -50.13 -50.92
CA THR A 56 5.79 -49.47 -52.00
C THR A 56 5.32 -48.00 -51.78
N ASP A 57 5.11 -47.12 -52.78
CA ASP A 57 5.48 -46.98 -54.22
C ASP A 57 5.11 -45.53 -54.70
N VAL A 58 5.41 -44.98 -55.91
CA VAL A 58 6.62 -44.91 -56.80
C VAL A 58 6.26 -44.02 -58.04
N LEU A 59 7.23 -43.37 -58.73
CA LEU A 59 7.12 -42.50 -59.96
C LEU A 59 6.37 -41.14 -59.80
N THR A 60 6.67 -40.01 -60.50
CA THR A 60 7.89 -39.36 -61.09
C THR A 60 7.58 -37.90 -61.55
N THR A 61 8.61 -37.14 -61.99
CA THR A 61 8.60 -35.82 -62.72
C THR A 61 8.15 -34.57 -61.93
N GLU A 62 8.70 -33.35 -62.12
CA GLU A 62 9.90 -32.80 -62.83
C GLU A 62 10.18 -31.41 -62.17
N GLU A 63 11.35 -31.12 -61.58
CA GLU A 63 12.64 -30.62 -62.12
C GLU A 63 12.89 -29.09 -62.01
N GLY A 64 14.16 -28.71 -61.82
CA GLY A 64 14.69 -27.34 -61.60
C GLY A 64 14.65 -26.88 -60.13
N GLY A 65 15.75 -26.53 -59.43
CA GLY A 65 17.11 -26.14 -59.80
C GLY A 65 17.44 -24.76 -59.16
N VAL A 66 18.62 -24.43 -58.63
CA VAL A 66 19.98 -25.02 -58.69
C VAL A 66 20.74 -24.79 -57.35
N ASP A 67 21.82 -25.54 -57.15
CA ASP A 67 22.68 -25.77 -55.97
C ASP A 67 23.15 -24.61 -55.06
N VAL A 68 23.49 -25.03 -53.83
CA VAL A 68 24.50 -24.42 -52.94
C VAL A 68 25.73 -25.33 -52.89
N PRO A 69 26.97 -24.79 -52.93
CA PRO A 69 28.16 -25.51 -52.43
C PRO A 69 28.79 -24.85 -51.19
N VAL A 70 29.39 -25.68 -50.33
CA VAL A 70 30.05 -25.30 -49.07
C VAL A 70 31.59 -25.23 -49.22
N VAL A 71 32.23 -24.53 -48.27
CA VAL A 71 33.66 -24.19 -48.20
C VAL A 71 34.60 -25.38 -47.93
N PRO A 72 35.76 -25.46 -48.60
CA PRO A 72 36.98 -26.13 -48.12
C PRO A 72 38.04 -25.12 -47.57
N PRO A 73 39.00 -25.54 -46.73
CA PRO A 73 39.72 -24.64 -45.82
C PRO A 73 41.12 -24.12 -46.27
N LEU A 74 41.51 -23.03 -45.60
CA LEU A 74 42.83 -22.42 -45.35
C LEU A 74 44.12 -23.14 -45.81
N GLU A 75 44.97 -22.37 -46.52
CA GLU A 75 46.42 -22.28 -46.27
C GLU A 75 46.89 -20.80 -46.32
N ALA A 76 48.13 -20.52 -45.91
CA ALA A 76 48.57 -19.16 -45.52
C ALA A 76 49.44 -18.43 -46.57
N GLY A 77 49.32 -17.10 -46.62
CA GLY A 77 50.18 -16.21 -47.41
C GLY A 77 50.26 -14.79 -46.83
N ILE A 78 51.47 -14.24 -46.71
CA ILE A 78 51.75 -12.97 -46.02
C ILE A 78 52.02 -11.85 -47.06
N GLY A 79 51.28 -10.74 -47.02
CA GLY A 79 51.57 -9.58 -47.88
C GLY A 79 50.64 -8.35 -47.78
N ASP A 80 51.23 -7.18 -47.52
CA ASP A 80 50.80 -5.82 -47.93
C ASP A 80 49.40 -5.24 -47.58
N ASP A 81 49.01 -5.28 -46.31
CA ASP A 81 47.87 -4.50 -45.76
C ASP A 81 48.13 -2.95 -45.65
N LYS A 82 49.20 -2.40 -46.27
CA LYS A 82 49.58 -0.98 -46.10
C LYS A 82 48.99 -0.01 -47.13
N GLN A 83 48.66 -0.44 -48.35
CA GLN A 83 48.08 0.47 -49.36
C GLN A 83 46.53 0.52 -49.32
N ARG A 84 45.86 -0.61 -49.07
CA ARG A 84 44.37 -0.69 -49.11
C ARG A 84 43.69 0.15 -48.02
N LYS A 85 44.34 0.31 -46.85
CA LYS A 85 43.90 1.19 -45.75
C LYS A 85 43.96 2.69 -46.06
N ARG A 86 44.73 3.13 -47.08
CA ARG A 86 44.88 4.56 -47.42
C ARG A 86 43.79 5.09 -48.35
N ARG A 87 43.15 4.25 -49.18
CA ARG A 87 41.97 4.65 -49.98
C ARG A 87 40.69 4.67 -49.17
N ARG A 88 40.39 3.61 -48.39
CA ARG A 88 39.19 3.54 -47.52
C ARG A 88 39.12 4.62 -46.42
N SER A 89 40.24 5.26 -46.05
CA SER A 89 40.25 6.38 -45.10
C SER A 89 40.06 7.77 -45.72
N ALA A 90 40.09 7.88 -47.06
CA ALA A 90 39.63 9.07 -47.77
C ALA A 90 38.10 9.07 -47.88
N GLU A 91 37.52 7.96 -48.34
CA GLU A 91 36.08 7.81 -48.57
C GLU A 91 35.28 7.79 -47.25
N SER A 92 35.78 7.15 -46.19
CA SER A 92 35.10 7.17 -44.87
C SER A 92 35.14 8.54 -44.18
N ARG A 93 35.99 9.47 -44.61
CA ARG A 93 36.02 10.86 -44.10
C ARG A 93 34.98 11.77 -44.76
N ALA A 94 34.39 11.37 -45.88
CA ALA A 94 33.34 12.15 -46.56
C ALA A 94 31.97 12.10 -45.84
N SER A 95 31.73 11.14 -44.95
CA SER A 95 30.44 10.98 -44.24
C SER A 95 30.29 11.90 -42.99
N ARG A 96 31.17 12.89 -42.80
CA ARG A 96 30.91 14.01 -41.87
C ARG A 96 29.90 14.97 -42.51
N CYS A 97 28.65 14.52 -42.60
CA CYS A 97 27.52 15.35 -43.04
C CYS A 97 27.42 16.59 -42.16
N SER A 98 27.83 17.73 -42.72
CA SER A 98 27.74 19.05 -42.09
C SER A 98 26.28 19.42 -41.87
N ILE A 99 25.96 20.02 -40.72
CA ILE A 99 24.61 20.50 -40.45
C ILE A 99 24.34 21.65 -41.42
N ASN A 100 23.46 21.40 -42.40
CA ASN A 100 23.14 22.39 -43.43
C ASN A 100 22.64 23.69 -42.79
N SER A 101 23.17 24.84 -43.24
CA SER A 101 22.83 26.16 -42.70
C SER A 101 21.32 26.43 -42.73
N THR A 102 20.61 25.93 -43.75
CA THR A 102 19.14 26.01 -43.81
C THR A 102 18.47 25.24 -42.68
N LYS A 103 18.93 24.02 -42.37
CA LYS A 103 18.41 23.17 -41.29
C LYS A 103 18.70 23.77 -39.91
N LEU A 104 19.90 24.33 -39.71
CA LEU A 104 20.22 25.05 -38.47
C LEU A 104 19.32 26.28 -38.28
N LYS A 105 19.05 27.04 -39.35
CA LYS A 105 18.12 28.19 -39.31
C LYS A 105 16.67 27.76 -39.01
N SER A 106 16.18 26.67 -39.59
CA SER A 106 14.81 26.19 -39.31
C SER A 106 14.67 25.64 -37.89
N LEU A 107 15.67 24.92 -37.39
CA LEU A 107 15.70 24.44 -36.00
C LEU A 107 15.80 25.59 -34.99
N LYS A 108 16.58 26.65 -35.30
CA LYS A 108 16.59 27.86 -34.48
C LYS A 108 15.22 28.55 -34.49
N LEU A 109 14.60 28.77 -35.66
CA LEU A 109 13.28 29.40 -35.74
C LEU A 109 12.19 28.62 -34.99
N LEU A 110 12.28 27.28 -34.96
CA LEU A 110 11.41 26.42 -34.15
C LEU A 110 11.62 26.65 -32.64
N VAL A 111 12.88 26.75 -32.19
CA VAL A 111 13.23 27.03 -30.79
C VAL A 111 12.82 28.44 -30.38
N ASP A 112 13.14 29.47 -31.18
CA ASP A 112 12.81 30.86 -30.92
C ASP A 112 11.28 31.02 -30.70
N LYS A 113 10.46 30.43 -31.59
CA LYS A 113 8.99 30.40 -31.46
C LYS A 113 8.50 29.61 -30.24
N ALA A 114 9.16 28.51 -29.89
CA ALA A 114 8.78 27.71 -28.71
C ALA A 114 9.07 28.47 -27.40
N VAL A 115 10.12 29.27 -27.34
CA VAL A 115 10.42 30.15 -26.20
C VAL A 115 9.43 31.31 -26.14
N GLU A 116 9.16 31.97 -27.27
CA GLU A 116 8.20 33.06 -27.42
C GLU A 116 6.79 32.66 -26.96
N HIS A 117 6.30 31.49 -27.40
CA HIS A 117 4.98 30.96 -27.03
C HIS A 117 4.96 30.15 -25.73
N HIS A 118 6.07 30.12 -24.98
CA HIS A 118 6.21 29.40 -23.71
C HIS A 118 5.88 27.90 -23.79
N LYS A 119 6.29 27.25 -24.88
CA LYS A 119 6.09 25.84 -25.20
C LYS A 119 7.36 24.98 -25.08
N THR A 120 8.22 25.27 -24.12
CA THR A 120 9.40 24.45 -23.82
C THR A 120 9.08 23.42 -22.73
N PHE A 121 9.59 22.19 -22.86
CA PHE A 121 9.37 21.15 -21.85
C PHE A 121 10.57 20.26 -21.56
N THR A 122 10.58 19.62 -20.40
CA THR A 122 11.51 18.56 -20.03
C THR A 122 10.74 17.39 -19.43
N ILE A 123 11.18 16.16 -19.72
CA ILE A 123 10.66 14.93 -19.14
C ILE A 123 11.79 14.27 -18.36
N LEU A 124 11.54 13.95 -17.09
CA LEU A 124 12.33 13.02 -16.30
C LEU A 124 11.74 11.61 -16.46
N GLY A 125 12.59 10.61 -16.65
CA GLY A 125 12.20 9.23 -16.98
C GLY A 125 11.79 9.02 -18.44
N LYS A 126 11.22 7.84 -18.73
CA LYS A 126 10.79 7.42 -20.08
C LYS A 126 9.26 7.46 -20.20
N PHE A 127 8.73 8.53 -20.79
CA PHE A 127 7.28 8.72 -21.00
C PHE A 127 7.01 9.16 -22.46
N PRO A 128 6.95 8.24 -23.43
CA PRO A 128 6.76 8.57 -24.85
C PRO A 128 5.40 9.24 -25.10
N SER A 129 4.30 8.71 -24.55
CA SER A 129 2.95 9.29 -24.74
C SER A 129 2.87 10.76 -24.29
N ILE A 130 3.54 11.13 -23.20
CA ILE A 130 3.68 12.52 -22.75
C ILE A 130 4.50 13.35 -23.73
N ARG A 131 5.64 12.83 -24.18
CA ARG A 131 6.56 13.48 -25.12
C ARG A 131 5.83 13.82 -26.42
N ASP A 132 5.08 12.87 -26.95
CA ASP A 132 4.50 12.96 -28.28
C ASP A 132 3.15 13.70 -28.25
N ALA A 133 2.36 13.60 -27.17
CA ALA A 133 1.22 14.48 -26.92
C ALA A 133 1.62 15.96 -26.82
N LEU A 134 2.76 16.28 -26.17
CA LEU A 134 3.30 17.64 -26.12
C LEU A 134 3.83 18.11 -27.48
N ARG A 135 4.59 17.26 -28.20
CA ARG A 135 5.08 17.56 -29.57
C ARG A 135 3.93 17.83 -30.55
N ALA A 136 2.86 17.04 -30.52
CA ALA A 136 1.66 17.27 -31.33
C ALA A 136 1.02 18.64 -31.09
N ARG A 137 1.15 19.18 -29.87
CA ARG A 137 0.69 20.52 -29.47
C ARG A 137 1.72 21.63 -29.77
N GLY A 138 2.79 21.31 -30.51
CA GLY A 138 3.85 22.24 -30.90
C GLY A 138 4.84 22.59 -29.79
N TRP A 139 5.00 21.72 -28.78
CA TRP A 139 6.01 21.89 -27.73
C TRP A 139 7.36 21.29 -28.12
N VAL A 140 8.44 21.86 -27.59
CA VAL A 140 9.82 21.51 -27.93
C VAL A 140 10.60 21.09 -26.69
N GLN A 141 11.27 19.94 -26.76
CA GLN A 141 11.92 19.32 -25.61
C GLN A 141 13.34 19.84 -25.38
N ASN A 142 13.64 20.27 -24.16
CA ASN A 142 14.99 20.44 -23.63
C ASN A 142 15.37 19.17 -22.83
N PHE A 143 16.48 18.54 -23.20
CA PHE A 143 17.01 17.32 -22.57
C PHE A 143 18.14 17.63 -21.55
N ASP A 144 18.72 18.84 -21.59
CA ASP A 144 19.87 19.25 -20.77
C ASP A 144 19.46 20.01 -19.48
N ALA A 145 18.25 20.59 -19.44
CA ALA A 145 17.82 21.57 -18.43
C ALA A 145 18.04 21.17 -16.96
N LEU A 146 17.87 19.89 -16.62
CA LEU A 146 17.99 19.38 -15.25
C LEU A 146 19.31 18.62 -15.01
N SER A 147 20.07 18.34 -16.08
CA SER A 147 21.44 17.79 -15.98
C SER A 147 22.41 18.77 -15.33
N GLN A 148 22.15 20.08 -15.48
CA GLN A 148 22.94 21.16 -14.86
C GLN A 148 22.61 21.40 -13.37
N GLN A 149 21.52 20.83 -12.85
CA GLN A 149 21.10 21.02 -11.45
C GLN A 149 21.66 19.97 -10.48
N ARG A 150 22.60 19.12 -10.92
CA ARG A 150 23.27 18.13 -10.06
C ARG A 150 24.46 18.75 -9.33
N PRO A 151 24.48 18.84 -7.99
CA PRO A 151 25.72 19.01 -7.25
C PRO A 151 26.60 17.77 -7.44
N VAL A 152 27.92 17.94 -7.34
CA VAL A 152 28.83 16.81 -7.10
C VAL A 152 28.50 16.22 -5.72
N PRO A 153 28.41 14.89 -5.52
CA PRO A 153 27.99 14.32 -4.25
C PRO A 153 28.99 14.55 -3.10
N GLN A 154 28.82 15.64 -2.35
CA GLN A 154 29.48 15.84 -1.07
C GLN A 154 28.59 15.32 0.07
N TYR A 155 28.97 14.15 0.62
CA TYR A 155 28.63 13.61 1.94
C TYR A 155 27.21 13.89 2.48
N CYS A 156 26.19 13.42 1.76
CA CYS A 156 24.84 13.28 2.31
C CYS A 156 24.69 11.94 3.05
N HIS A 157 25.21 11.84 4.28
CA HIS A 157 24.90 10.72 5.17
C HIS A 157 23.42 10.74 5.58
N ARG A 158 22.57 10.05 4.82
CA ARG A 158 21.29 9.54 5.34
C ARG A 158 21.55 8.21 6.06
N PRO A 159 21.18 8.08 7.35
CA PRO A 159 21.02 6.76 7.96
C PRO A 159 19.88 5.99 7.27
N GLY A 160 19.98 4.66 7.17
CA GLY A 160 18.81 3.80 6.96
C GLY A 160 18.24 3.69 5.54
N PHE A 161 19.05 3.83 4.48
CA PHE A 161 18.70 3.27 3.16
C PHE A 161 19.86 2.40 2.65
N SER A 162 19.86 1.13 3.05
CA SER A 162 20.74 0.11 2.50
C SER A 162 20.48 -0.03 1.00
N ARG A 163 21.56 -0.05 0.20
CA ARG A 163 21.50 0.01 -1.27
C ARG A 163 21.71 -1.38 -1.85
N ASP A 164 20.92 -2.32 -1.34
CA ASP A 164 21.17 -3.73 -1.53
C ASP A 164 20.28 -4.29 -2.65
N GLU A 165 20.97 -4.84 -3.64
CA GLU A 165 20.48 -5.70 -4.74
C GLU A 165 19.27 -5.20 -5.55
N GLU A 166 19.59 -4.53 -6.66
CA GLU A 166 18.75 -4.61 -7.86
C GLU A 166 18.71 -6.09 -8.31
N GLY A 167 17.61 -6.77 -8.02
CA GLY A 167 17.44 -8.19 -8.33
C GLY A 167 17.70 -8.47 -9.82
N SER A 168 18.59 -9.43 -10.07
CA SER A 168 19.16 -9.75 -11.38
C SER A 168 18.17 -10.50 -12.30
N GLY A 169 17.11 -9.81 -12.72
CA GLY A 169 16.48 -10.12 -13.99
C GLY A 169 17.53 -10.06 -15.12
N PRO A 170 17.39 -10.85 -16.20
CA PRO A 170 18.34 -10.81 -17.31
C PRO A 170 18.45 -9.38 -17.85
N PRO A 171 19.66 -8.89 -18.17
CA PRO A 171 19.82 -7.53 -18.65
C PRO A 171 19.02 -7.38 -19.95
N MET A 172 17.96 -6.58 -19.89
CA MET A 172 17.18 -6.20 -21.07
C MET A 172 18.15 -5.68 -22.11
N SER A 173 18.31 -6.43 -23.20
CA SER A 173 19.18 -6.04 -24.30
C SER A 173 18.72 -4.67 -24.83
N PRO A 174 19.63 -3.80 -25.28
CA PRO A 174 19.24 -2.49 -25.78
C PRO A 174 18.43 -2.67 -27.07
N THR A 175 17.10 -2.68 -26.96
CA THR A 175 16.14 -2.83 -28.06
C THR A 175 16.10 -1.57 -28.93
N SER A 176 17.20 -1.34 -29.66
CA SER A 176 17.39 -0.64 -30.94
C SER A 176 16.80 0.76 -31.23
N ASP A 177 15.83 1.29 -30.48
CA ASP A 177 14.90 2.32 -31.01
C ASP A 177 14.75 3.61 -30.18
N GLU A 178 15.77 3.98 -29.40
CA GLU A 178 15.93 5.37 -28.92
C GLU A 178 17.35 5.91 -29.20
N SER A 179 17.75 5.90 -30.47
CA SER A 179 18.83 6.80 -30.89
C SER A 179 18.29 8.23 -30.88
N ILE A 180 18.74 9.06 -29.92
CA ILE A 180 18.30 10.47 -29.83
C ILE A 180 18.82 11.19 -31.07
N ASP A 181 17.91 11.49 -32.01
CA ASP A 181 18.25 12.10 -33.28
C ASP A 181 19.07 13.41 -33.11
N ARG A 182 19.95 13.66 -34.07
CA ARG A 182 20.88 14.80 -34.04
C ARG A 182 20.17 16.15 -34.04
N ASP A 183 18.95 16.27 -34.56
CA ASP A 183 18.17 17.50 -34.45
C ASP A 183 17.64 17.69 -33.02
N SER A 184 17.19 16.62 -32.36
CA SER A 184 16.75 16.69 -30.95
C SER A 184 17.90 17.09 -30.02
N GLN A 185 19.11 16.58 -30.26
CA GLN A 185 20.32 17.00 -29.53
C GLN A 185 20.68 18.48 -29.80
N LEU A 186 20.49 18.96 -31.04
CA LEU A 186 20.79 20.33 -31.42
C LEU A 186 19.76 21.32 -30.84
N ILE A 187 18.47 20.96 -30.86
CA ILE A 187 17.37 21.65 -30.20
C ILE A 187 17.67 21.83 -28.71
N SER A 188 18.08 20.76 -28.02
CA SER A 188 18.43 20.82 -26.59
C SER A 188 19.55 21.82 -26.29
N ARG A 189 20.59 21.85 -27.15
CA ARG A 189 21.71 22.81 -27.03
C ARG A 189 21.28 24.25 -27.30
N LEU A 190 20.32 24.48 -28.20
CA LEU A 190 19.74 25.81 -28.46
C LEU A 190 18.82 26.27 -27.31
N LEU A 191 18.12 25.34 -26.66
CA LEU A 191 17.26 25.60 -25.50
C LEU A 191 18.01 25.71 -24.16
N ARG A 192 19.33 25.50 -24.14
CA ARG A 192 20.15 25.44 -22.90
C ARG A 192 19.87 26.58 -21.93
N ASP A 193 19.91 27.81 -22.43
CA ASP A 193 19.80 29.03 -21.63
C ASP A 193 18.36 29.59 -21.64
N SER A 194 17.39 28.80 -22.12
CA SER A 194 15.97 29.14 -22.20
C SER A 194 15.17 28.60 -21.00
N PRO A 195 14.12 29.30 -20.53
CA PRO A 195 13.27 28.81 -19.46
C PRO A 195 12.53 27.52 -19.88
N VAL A 196 12.29 26.62 -18.93
CA VAL A 196 11.42 25.44 -19.11
C VAL A 196 10.01 25.74 -18.60
N ASN A 197 9.01 25.63 -19.47
CA ASN A 197 7.63 25.97 -19.16
C ASN A 197 6.79 24.78 -18.66
N PHE A 198 7.19 23.54 -18.95
CA PHE A 198 6.54 22.32 -18.45
C PHE A 198 7.57 21.26 -18.03
N ILE A 199 7.40 20.65 -16.86
CA ILE A 199 8.23 19.55 -16.36
C ILE A 199 7.34 18.35 -16.06
N TRP A 200 7.60 17.24 -16.77
CA TRP A 200 7.11 15.92 -16.36
C TRP A 200 8.12 15.24 -15.45
N ALA A 201 7.64 14.74 -14.32
CA ALA A 201 8.38 14.02 -13.29
C ALA A 201 7.42 13.13 -12.50
N MET A 202 7.89 11.96 -12.08
CA MET A 202 7.13 11.02 -11.24
C MET A 202 7.93 10.76 -9.96
N GLY A 203 8.79 9.75 -9.92
CA GLY A 203 9.62 9.47 -8.73
C GLY A 203 10.74 10.48 -8.46
N ASP A 204 10.96 11.42 -9.37
CA ASP A 204 12.21 12.16 -9.51
C ASP A 204 12.39 13.31 -8.50
N TYR A 205 13.63 13.77 -8.34
CA TYR A 205 13.96 14.95 -7.54
C TYR A 205 13.70 16.24 -8.32
N ILE A 206 13.12 17.25 -7.67
CA ILE A 206 12.84 18.58 -8.21
C ILE A 206 13.34 19.60 -7.18
N ASP A 207 14.20 20.54 -7.59
CA ASP A 207 14.54 21.69 -6.74
C ASP A 207 13.48 22.80 -6.90
N TRP A 208 12.55 22.86 -5.96
CA TRP A 208 11.46 23.83 -5.93
C TRP A 208 11.90 25.28 -5.67
N LYS A 209 13.13 25.50 -5.18
CA LYS A 209 13.67 26.81 -4.77
C LYS A 209 14.03 27.68 -5.97
N TYR A 210 14.60 27.08 -7.01
CA TYR A 210 15.03 27.77 -8.23
C TYR A 210 14.00 27.68 -9.37
N LEU A 211 12.95 26.87 -9.21
CA LEU A 211 11.91 26.68 -10.21
C LEU A 211 10.93 27.87 -10.27
N SER A 212 10.64 28.37 -11.48
CA SER A 212 9.67 29.46 -11.67
C SER A 212 8.26 29.08 -11.21
N LYS A 213 7.52 30.05 -10.68
CA LYS A 213 6.08 29.89 -10.35
C LYS A 213 5.18 29.81 -11.58
N SER A 214 5.68 30.15 -12.78
CA SER A 214 4.96 30.00 -14.06
C SER A 214 5.15 28.64 -14.72
N THR A 215 6.19 27.88 -14.36
CA THR A 215 6.43 26.53 -14.88
C THR A 215 5.36 25.56 -14.38
N ILE A 216 4.79 24.78 -15.29
CA ILE A 216 3.85 23.69 -15.01
C ILE A 216 4.65 22.46 -14.57
N VAL A 217 4.19 21.75 -13.55
CA VAL A 217 4.88 20.57 -12.99
C VAL A 217 3.88 19.45 -12.72
N SER A 218 4.20 18.22 -13.14
CA SER A 218 3.36 17.03 -12.92
C SER A 218 3.44 16.42 -11.52
N ARG A 219 3.88 17.21 -10.53
CA ARG A 219 3.86 16.85 -9.10
C ARG A 219 3.56 18.06 -8.21
N PHE A 220 3.07 17.80 -7.00
CA PHE A 220 3.11 18.76 -5.89
C PHE A 220 4.45 18.70 -5.14
N PRO A 221 4.85 19.78 -4.41
CA PRO A 221 6.08 19.77 -3.63
C PRO A 221 6.07 18.77 -2.48
N ARG A 222 4.91 18.60 -1.84
CA ARG A 222 4.72 17.83 -0.62
C ARG A 222 3.26 17.37 -0.51
N VAL A 223 3.08 16.05 -0.43
CA VAL A 223 1.83 15.37 -0.09
C VAL A 223 2.16 14.17 0.79
N TYR A 224 1.26 13.82 1.71
CA TYR A 224 1.49 12.74 2.69
C TYR A 224 0.42 11.64 2.69
N PHE A 225 -0.76 11.86 2.10
CA PHE A 225 -1.83 10.87 1.94
C PHE A 225 -1.43 9.68 1.03
N THR A 226 -0.29 9.79 0.34
CA THR A 226 0.30 8.70 -0.45
C THR A 226 1.28 7.82 0.34
N THR A 227 1.43 8.11 1.64
CA THR A 227 2.21 7.28 2.58
C THR A 227 1.25 6.53 3.49
N LYS A 228 1.59 5.29 3.89
CA LYS A 228 0.73 4.46 4.75
C LYS A 228 0.43 5.14 6.09
N VAL A 229 1.44 5.80 6.67
CA VAL A 229 1.34 6.57 7.91
C VAL A 229 0.47 7.82 7.74
N GLY A 230 0.74 8.65 6.72
CA GLY A 230 -0.06 9.85 6.49
C GLY A 230 -1.51 9.54 6.17
N LEU A 231 -1.77 8.53 5.33
CA LEU A 231 -3.12 8.05 5.02
C LEU A 231 -3.85 7.58 6.27
N CYS A 232 -3.22 6.76 7.13
CA CYS A 232 -3.78 6.36 8.41
C CYS A 232 -4.22 7.57 9.25
N ASN A 233 -3.34 8.55 9.41
CA ASN A 233 -3.60 9.72 10.26
C ASN A 233 -4.71 10.63 9.70
N TYR A 234 -4.80 10.83 8.37
CA TYR A 234 -5.88 11.63 7.77
C TYR A 234 -7.23 10.91 7.81
N LEU A 235 -7.23 9.58 7.66
CA LEU A 235 -8.48 8.80 7.64
C LEU A 235 -9.12 8.60 9.03
N GLN A 236 -8.41 8.93 10.12
CA GLN A 236 -9.01 9.12 11.44
C GLN A 236 -9.93 10.38 11.49
N GLN A 237 -9.68 11.38 10.64
CA GLN A 237 -10.36 12.69 10.65
C GLN A 237 -11.46 12.82 9.58
N THR A 238 -11.68 11.81 8.73
CA THR A 238 -12.69 11.83 7.63
C THR A 238 -14.11 12.14 8.09
N HIS A 239 -14.44 11.82 9.35
CA HIS A 239 -15.75 12.11 9.93
C HIS A 239 -16.08 13.62 9.99
N TRP A 240 -15.07 14.51 9.99
CA TRP A 240 -15.28 15.97 9.83
C TRP A 240 -15.50 16.43 8.38
N PHE A 241 -15.21 15.56 7.40
CA PHE A 241 -15.27 15.84 5.97
C PHE A 241 -16.29 14.94 5.24
N CYS A 242 -17.20 14.31 5.98
CA CYS A 242 -18.24 13.46 5.43
C CYS A 242 -19.43 14.31 4.94
N GLU A 243 -19.75 14.20 3.65
CA GLU A 243 -20.87 14.90 3.00
C GLU A 243 -21.58 13.89 2.07
N ALA A 244 -22.86 13.63 2.31
CA ALA A 244 -23.60 12.55 1.65
C ALA A 244 -23.65 12.71 0.12
N GLY A 245 -23.15 11.70 -0.61
CA GLY A 245 -23.04 11.72 -2.08
C GLY A 245 -21.87 12.53 -2.64
N VAL A 246 -21.00 13.08 -1.78
CA VAL A 246 -19.84 13.92 -2.15
C VAL A 246 -18.55 13.33 -1.58
N SER A 247 -18.53 13.00 -0.29
CA SER A 247 -17.38 12.45 0.41
C SER A 247 -17.79 11.50 1.52
N ASN A 248 -17.39 10.23 1.39
CA ASN A 248 -17.54 9.17 2.36
C ASN A 248 -16.39 8.19 2.11
N THR A 249 -15.53 7.96 3.10
CA THR A 249 -14.33 7.13 2.92
C THR A 249 -14.36 5.91 3.82
N LEU A 250 -14.63 4.75 3.22
CA LEU A 250 -14.56 3.46 3.88
C LEU A 250 -13.11 2.95 3.82
N PHE A 251 -12.52 2.71 4.98
CA PHE A 251 -11.11 2.31 5.15
C PHE A 251 -11.01 1.35 6.35
N PRO A 252 -10.44 0.14 6.21
CA PRO A 252 -10.34 -0.80 7.32
C PRO A 252 -9.54 -0.21 8.49
N ARG A 253 -10.01 -0.41 9.73
CA ARG A 253 -9.44 0.22 10.93
C ARG A 253 -7.95 -0.05 11.10
N CYS A 254 -7.22 0.98 11.54
CA CYS A 254 -5.81 1.14 11.20
C CYS A 254 -5.04 1.91 12.29
N TYR A 255 -3.87 1.40 12.62
CA TYR A 255 -3.00 1.87 13.71
C TYR A 255 -1.62 2.20 13.14
N ASN A 256 -1.26 3.49 13.17
CA ASN A 256 0.10 3.95 12.91
C ASN A 256 0.91 3.81 14.21
N ILE A 257 1.78 2.81 14.29
CA ILE A 257 2.58 2.53 15.48
C ILE A 257 3.81 3.43 15.49
N ALA A 258 3.77 4.47 16.33
CA ALA A 258 4.83 5.43 16.57
C ALA A 258 5.23 5.55 18.05
N ASN A 259 4.36 5.13 18.98
CA ASN A 259 4.59 5.08 20.43
C ASN A 259 3.90 3.85 21.07
N GLU A 260 4.05 3.67 22.38
CA GLU A 260 3.47 2.55 23.13
C GLU A 260 1.94 2.63 23.27
N ASP A 261 1.34 3.83 23.36
CA ASP A 261 -0.11 4.01 23.40
C ASP A 261 -0.79 3.58 22.09
N ASP A 262 -0.15 3.86 20.93
CA ASP A 262 -0.61 3.39 19.61
C ASP A 262 -0.66 1.84 19.57
N LEU A 263 0.34 1.19 20.19
CA LEU A 263 0.45 -0.27 20.25
C LEU A 263 -0.57 -0.86 21.23
N ASN A 264 -0.75 -0.23 22.40
CA ASN A 264 -1.76 -0.62 23.40
C ASN A 264 -3.18 -0.50 22.83
N ALA A 265 -3.47 0.55 22.06
CA ALA A 265 -4.76 0.73 21.39
C ALA A 265 -5.02 -0.37 20.34
N PHE A 266 -3.99 -0.84 19.63
CA PHE A 266 -4.08 -2.01 18.76
C PHE A 266 -4.26 -3.32 19.55
N ILE A 267 -3.51 -3.52 20.64
CA ILE A 267 -3.61 -4.71 21.50
C ILE A 267 -5.04 -4.88 22.05
N VAL A 268 -5.70 -3.79 22.46
CA VAL A 268 -7.09 -3.80 22.94
C VAL A 268 -8.07 -4.16 21.81
N ASP A 269 -7.91 -3.61 20.60
CA ASP A 269 -8.72 -3.99 19.43
C ASP A 269 -8.54 -5.46 19.05
N PHE A 270 -7.29 -5.94 18.98
CA PHE A 270 -7.00 -7.36 18.70
C PHE A 270 -7.65 -8.27 19.74
N ARG A 271 -7.53 -7.93 21.03
CA ARG A 271 -8.12 -8.68 22.15
C ARG A 271 -9.65 -8.71 22.08
N LEU A 272 -10.31 -7.59 21.84
CA LEU A 272 -11.77 -7.52 21.69
C LEU A 272 -12.28 -8.17 20.39
N THR A 273 -11.52 -8.09 19.29
CA THR A 273 -11.81 -8.83 18.04
C THR A 273 -11.71 -10.34 18.26
N ALA A 274 -10.76 -10.80 19.08
CA ALA A 274 -10.67 -12.21 19.48
C ALA A 274 -11.82 -12.64 20.39
N CYS A 275 -12.33 -11.76 21.27
CA CYS A 275 -13.55 -12.00 22.04
C CYS A 275 -14.75 -12.20 21.11
N LEU A 276 -15.03 -11.22 20.24
CA LEU A 276 -16.18 -11.24 19.35
C LEU A 276 -16.12 -12.42 18.35
N SER A 277 -14.92 -12.74 17.83
CA SER A 277 -14.68 -13.91 16.97
C SER A 277 -15.02 -15.24 17.66
N LEU A 278 -14.68 -15.42 18.94
CA LEU A 278 -15.00 -16.66 19.67
C LEU A 278 -16.52 -16.83 19.89
N LEU A 279 -17.22 -15.72 20.21
CA LEU A 279 -18.68 -15.73 20.34
C LEU A 279 -19.35 -16.11 19.01
N HIS A 280 -18.86 -15.55 17.88
CA HIS A 280 -19.33 -15.91 16.55
C HIS A 280 -19.05 -17.38 16.21
N LEU A 281 -17.84 -17.88 16.42
CA LEU A 281 -17.47 -19.27 16.12
C LEU A 281 -18.37 -20.27 16.86
N LEU A 282 -18.69 -20.03 18.13
CA LEU A 282 -19.60 -20.90 18.89
C LEU A 282 -21.06 -20.78 18.41
N VAL A 283 -21.52 -19.56 18.10
CA VAL A 283 -22.88 -19.35 17.57
C VAL A 283 -23.05 -20.02 16.21
N ASP A 284 -22.10 -19.84 15.29
CA ASP A 284 -22.12 -20.45 13.96
C ASP A 284 -22.05 -21.98 14.07
N ALA A 285 -21.22 -22.53 14.97
CA ALA A 285 -21.14 -23.98 15.18
C ALA A 285 -22.44 -24.58 15.74
N MET A 286 -23.13 -23.86 16.63
CA MET A 286 -24.40 -24.31 17.20
C MET A 286 -25.61 -24.06 16.29
N ASP A 287 -25.59 -23.03 15.43
CA ASP A 287 -26.66 -22.77 14.45
C ASP A 287 -26.63 -23.75 13.25
N HIS A 288 -25.49 -24.42 13.02
CA HIS A 288 -25.32 -25.42 11.96
C HIS A 288 -25.22 -26.86 12.50
N ASP A 289 -25.55 -27.10 13.79
CA ASP A 289 -25.45 -28.40 14.47
C ASP A 289 -24.11 -29.13 14.21
N ILE A 290 -22.97 -28.41 14.28
CA ILE A 290 -21.65 -28.99 13.99
C ILE A 290 -21.35 -30.12 15.00
N PRO A 291 -21.13 -31.37 14.53
CA PRO A 291 -20.87 -32.51 15.40
C PRO A 291 -19.69 -32.27 16.35
N ASP A 292 -19.77 -32.87 17.53
CA ASP A 292 -18.69 -32.93 18.52
C ASP A 292 -18.15 -31.58 19.02
N THR A 293 -18.80 -30.44 18.72
CA THR A 293 -18.47 -29.08 19.22
C THR A 293 -18.22 -29.03 20.74
N PHE A 294 -18.89 -29.90 21.50
CA PHE A 294 -18.63 -30.16 22.93
C PHE A 294 -18.37 -31.66 23.13
N ASN A 295 -17.15 -32.06 23.48
CA ASN A 295 -16.77 -33.47 23.66
C ASN A 295 -15.71 -33.67 24.77
N GLU A 296 -15.47 -34.94 25.15
CA GLU A 296 -14.57 -35.33 26.25
C GLU A 296 -13.09 -35.00 25.96
N ASP A 297 -12.68 -35.02 24.69
CA ASP A 297 -11.34 -34.62 24.22
C ASP A 297 -11.21 -33.09 23.99
N GLY A 298 -12.21 -32.32 24.43
CA GLY A 298 -12.27 -30.87 24.30
C GLY A 298 -11.14 -30.17 25.05
N LYS A 299 -10.62 -29.08 24.47
CA LYS A 299 -9.50 -28.31 25.05
C LYS A 299 -9.93 -26.99 25.69
N VAL A 300 -11.08 -26.45 25.27
CA VAL A 300 -11.48 -25.08 25.58
C VAL A 300 -12.64 -25.07 26.59
N PRO A 301 -12.47 -24.45 27.77
CA PRO A 301 -13.51 -24.37 28.79
C PRO A 301 -14.57 -23.32 28.45
N LEU A 302 -15.80 -23.51 28.95
CA LEU A 302 -16.88 -22.52 28.84
C LEU A 302 -16.49 -21.14 29.38
N CYS A 303 -15.61 -21.07 30.39
CA CYS A 303 -15.16 -19.79 30.94
C CYS A 303 -14.35 -18.93 29.96
N ALA A 304 -13.82 -19.51 28.87
CA ALA A 304 -13.28 -18.72 27.75
C ALA A 304 -14.37 -17.87 27.08
N VAL A 305 -15.55 -18.47 26.90
CA VAL A 305 -16.72 -17.83 26.29
C VAL A 305 -17.37 -16.83 27.26
N GLU A 306 -17.45 -17.17 28.54
CA GLU A 306 -17.92 -16.26 29.60
C GLU A 306 -17.00 -15.02 29.71
N PHE A 307 -15.68 -15.22 29.63
CA PHE A 307 -14.70 -14.14 29.57
C PHE A 307 -14.91 -13.27 28.33
N ALA A 308 -15.01 -13.86 27.14
CA ALA A 308 -15.25 -13.12 25.89
C ALA A 308 -16.55 -12.29 25.96
N ALA A 309 -17.65 -12.89 26.42
CA ALA A 309 -18.93 -12.20 26.55
C ALA A 309 -18.86 -11.04 27.56
N ARG A 310 -18.16 -11.23 28.68
CA ARG A 310 -17.95 -10.19 29.70
C ARG A 310 -17.12 -9.02 29.17
N ARG A 311 -15.98 -9.27 28.51
CA ARG A 311 -15.13 -8.22 27.92
C ARG A 311 -15.86 -7.41 26.84
N CYS A 312 -16.67 -8.08 26.00
CA CYS A 312 -17.54 -7.39 25.03
C CYS A 312 -18.65 -6.57 25.72
N THR A 313 -19.25 -7.08 26.79
CA THR A 313 -20.29 -6.34 27.54
C THR A 313 -19.71 -5.10 28.23
N GLU A 314 -18.51 -5.18 28.79
CA GLU A 314 -17.78 -4.04 29.37
C GLU A 314 -17.45 -2.97 28.31
N PHE A 315 -17.06 -3.38 27.10
CA PHE A 315 -16.90 -2.44 25.97
C PHE A 315 -18.21 -1.72 25.64
N VAL A 316 -19.35 -2.42 25.62
CA VAL A 316 -20.67 -1.81 25.38
C VAL A 316 -21.01 -0.81 26.51
N GLY A 317 -20.82 -1.18 27.78
CA GLY A 317 -21.07 -0.29 28.91
C GLY A 317 -20.27 1.03 28.84
N VAL A 318 -18.99 0.98 28.48
CA VAL A 318 -18.16 2.19 28.25
C VAL A 318 -18.65 3.02 27.05
N ARG A 319 -19.25 2.39 26.02
CA ARG A 319 -19.84 3.10 24.87
C ARG A 319 -21.19 3.73 25.19
N GLU A 320 -21.94 3.15 26.12
CA GLU A 320 -23.21 3.68 26.62
C GLU A 320 -23.04 4.62 27.83
N HIS A 321 -21.80 4.80 28.30
CA HIS A 321 -21.36 5.66 29.41
C HIS A 321 -21.77 5.17 30.82
N GLU A 322 -21.99 3.86 30.97
CA GLU A 322 -22.29 3.22 32.25
C GLU A 322 -21.07 3.24 33.22
N ASP A 323 -19.87 3.46 32.69
CA ASP A 323 -18.61 3.51 33.43
C ASP A 323 -18.42 4.78 34.28
N ILE A 324 -19.11 5.88 33.95
CA ILE A 324 -18.92 7.21 34.58
C ILE A 324 -19.09 7.18 36.11
N ASP A 325 -20.05 6.40 36.62
CA ASP A 325 -20.32 6.27 38.07
C ASP A 325 -19.63 5.04 38.71
N MET A 326 -18.88 4.25 37.93
CA MET A 326 -18.12 3.11 38.44
C MET A 326 -16.83 3.59 39.12
N LYS A 327 -16.58 3.11 40.35
CA LYS A 327 -15.44 3.58 41.16
C LYS A 327 -14.09 3.02 40.69
N GLU A 328 -14.09 1.76 40.30
CA GLU A 328 -12.94 1.00 39.80
C GLU A 328 -13.47 -0.01 38.78
N ALA A 329 -12.80 -0.15 37.64
CA ALA A 329 -13.09 -1.19 36.65
C ALA A 329 -12.37 -2.50 37.01
N GLU A 330 -12.83 -3.65 36.49
CA GLU A 330 -12.14 -4.92 36.69
C GLU A 330 -10.76 -4.91 36.00
N HIS A 331 -9.69 -5.02 36.80
CA HIS A 331 -8.34 -5.09 36.27
C HIS A 331 -8.02 -6.50 35.76
N VAL A 332 -8.14 -6.68 34.44
CA VAL A 332 -7.76 -7.93 33.74
C VAL A 332 -6.27 -7.92 33.41
N TRP A 333 -5.51 -8.84 34.02
CA TRP A 333 -4.07 -8.96 33.87
C TRP A 333 -3.68 -9.63 32.54
N ASP A 334 -2.50 -9.32 32.00
CA ASP A 334 -2.05 -9.87 30.71
C ASP A 334 -2.03 -11.40 30.67
N HIS A 335 -1.61 -12.08 31.75
CA HIS A 335 -1.65 -13.55 31.79
C HIS A 335 -3.05 -14.15 31.61
N GLN A 336 -4.12 -13.41 31.97
CA GLN A 336 -5.50 -13.82 31.71
C GLN A 336 -5.87 -13.63 30.24
N TRP A 337 -5.38 -12.57 29.61
CA TRP A 337 -5.52 -12.34 28.17
C TRP A 337 -4.72 -13.33 27.34
N ASP A 338 -3.51 -13.71 27.76
CA ASP A 338 -2.67 -14.67 27.04
C ASP A 338 -3.26 -16.09 27.12
N GLN A 339 -3.82 -16.45 28.29
CA GLN A 339 -4.60 -17.67 28.46
C GLN A 339 -5.89 -17.65 27.61
N TYR A 340 -6.59 -16.50 27.55
CA TYR A 340 -7.76 -16.33 26.69
C TYR A 340 -7.42 -16.47 25.20
N LEU A 341 -6.37 -15.79 24.74
CA LEU A 341 -5.91 -15.84 23.36
C LEU A 341 -5.47 -17.25 22.96
N THR A 342 -4.84 -17.99 23.88
CA THR A 342 -4.52 -19.42 23.69
C THR A 342 -5.76 -20.25 23.39
N TRP A 343 -6.85 -20.09 24.15
CA TRP A 343 -8.12 -20.76 23.88
C TRP A 343 -8.78 -20.30 22.57
N TYR A 344 -8.75 -19.00 22.27
CA TYR A 344 -9.25 -18.45 21.01
C TYR A 344 -8.51 -19.06 19.80
N TYR A 345 -7.16 -19.11 19.82
CA TYR A 345 -6.38 -19.72 18.74
C TYR A 345 -6.68 -21.20 18.57
N GLN A 346 -6.90 -21.94 19.67
CA GLN A 346 -7.27 -23.36 19.62
C GLN A 346 -8.58 -23.57 18.85
N VAL A 347 -9.64 -22.79 19.11
CA VAL A 347 -10.90 -22.89 18.34
C VAL A 347 -10.70 -22.36 16.91
N ALA A 348 -10.18 -21.14 16.76
CA ALA A 348 -10.18 -20.40 15.50
C ALA A 348 -9.13 -20.86 14.47
N HIS A 349 -8.06 -21.55 14.90
CA HIS A 349 -6.92 -21.91 14.05
C HIS A 349 -6.49 -23.38 14.14
N GLU A 350 -6.84 -24.09 15.22
CA GLU A 350 -6.53 -25.51 15.41
C GLU A 350 -7.78 -26.42 15.37
N HIS A 351 -8.98 -25.83 15.19
CA HIS A 351 -10.28 -26.52 15.19
C HIS A 351 -10.53 -27.37 16.46
N ALA A 352 -10.07 -26.88 17.62
CA ALA A 352 -10.29 -27.54 18.90
C ALA A 352 -11.72 -27.36 19.40
N ASN A 353 -12.27 -28.42 19.97
CA ASN A 353 -13.62 -28.44 20.55
C ASN A 353 -13.65 -27.93 21.99
N PHE A 354 -14.83 -27.55 22.44
CA PHE A 354 -15.09 -27.18 23.83
C PHE A 354 -15.18 -28.43 24.72
N LEU A 355 -14.83 -28.27 25.99
CA LEU A 355 -14.99 -29.29 27.04
C LEU A 355 -16.47 -29.67 27.24
N PRO A 356 -16.77 -30.84 27.85
CA PRO A 356 -18.14 -31.33 28.02
C PRO A 356 -19.03 -30.33 28.77
N ALA A 357 -20.19 -30.03 28.17
CA ALA A 357 -21.21 -29.14 28.72
C ALA A 357 -22.57 -29.83 28.75
N THR A 358 -23.36 -29.60 29.82
CA THR A 358 -24.77 -30.02 29.86
C THR A 358 -25.63 -29.19 28.91
N ASP A 359 -26.76 -29.73 28.45
CA ASP A 359 -27.70 -29.01 27.58
C ASP A 359 -28.12 -27.64 28.14
N THR A 360 -28.26 -27.53 29.46
CA THR A 360 -28.59 -26.28 30.14
C THR A 360 -27.45 -25.25 29.99
N GLN A 361 -26.20 -25.68 30.16
CA GLN A 361 -25.03 -24.81 29.93
C GLN A 361 -24.89 -24.42 28.46
N ARG A 362 -25.04 -25.39 27.53
CA ARG A 362 -25.02 -25.13 26.08
C ARG A 362 -26.05 -24.07 25.68
N LYS A 363 -27.30 -24.21 26.14
CA LYS A 363 -28.38 -23.25 25.86
C LYS A 363 -28.14 -21.88 26.51
N ALA A 364 -27.62 -21.85 27.74
CA ALA A 364 -27.30 -20.60 28.44
C ALA A 364 -26.16 -19.83 27.75
N ILE A 365 -25.06 -20.50 27.39
CA ILE A 365 -23.91 -19.83 26.77
C ILE A 365 -24.22 -19.40 25.33
N TYR A 366 -24.99 -20.19 24.57
CA TYR A 366 -25.48 -19.83 23.24
C TYR A 366 -26.32 -18.54 23.26
N LEU A 367 -27.27 -18.44 24.20
CA LEU A 367 -28.09 -17.25 24.37
C LEU A 367 -27.24 -16.04 24.79
N CYS A 368 -26.27 -16.24 25.69
CA CYS A 368 -25.30 -15.22 26.09
C CYS A 368 -24.53 -14.68 24.88
N CYS A 369 -23.93 -15.57 24.07
CA CYS A 369 -23.19 -15.18 22.85
C CYS A 369 -24.06 -14.37 21.89
N LYS A 370 -25.28 -14.84 21.58
CA LYS A 370 -26.18 -14.10 20.69
C LYS A 370 -26.56 -12.74 21.24
N MET A 371 -26.91 -12.64 22.53
CA MET A 371 -27.24 -11.34 23.15
C MET A 371 -26.05 -10.37 23.13
N THR A 372 -24.83 -10.84 23.39
CA THR A 372 -23.62 -10.00 23.35
C THR A 372 -23.22 -9.59 21.93
N ILE A 373 -23.41 -10.45 20.91
CA ILE A 373 -23.18 -10.09 19.51
C ILE A 373 -24.19 -9.02 19.04
N GLU A 374 -25.45 -9.14 19.43
CA GLU A 374 -26.48 -8.13 19.13
C GLU A 374 -26.19 -6.78 19.81
N SER A 375 -25.75 -6.76 21.08
CA SER A 375 -25.41 -5.52 21.78
C SER A 375 -24.09 -4.89 21.31
N MET A 376 -23.13 -5.68 20.83
CA MET A 376 -21.89 -5.18 20.21
C MET A 376 -22.15 -4.51 18.86
N ARG A 377 -23.13 -4.98 18.07
CA ARG A 377 -23.36 -4.52 16.68
C ARG A 377 -23.46 -2.99 16.48
N PRO A 378 -24.21 -2.20 17.27
CA PRO A 378 -24.28 -0.74 17.08
C PRO A 378 -22.98 0.00 17.47
N HIS A 379 -22.12 -0.62 18.29
CA HIS A 379 -20.94 0.01 18.90
C HIS A 379 -19.61 -0.44 18.29
N TRP A 380 -19.55 -1.63 17.68
CA TRP A 380 -18.32 -2.22 17.15
C TRP A 380 -18.00 -1.74 15.73
N PRO A 381 -16.84 -1.09 15.49
CA PRO A 381 -16.51 -0.55 14.19
C PRO A 381 -16.19 -1.65 13.17
N GLN A 382 -16.96 -1.67 12.07
CA GLN A 382 -16.67 -2.49 10.88
C GLN A 382 -16.80 -4.01 11.10
N MET A 383 -17.72 -4.44 11.98
CA MET A 383 -18.00 -5.86 12.30
C MET A 383 -18.20 -6.76 11.06
N GLN A 384 -18.70 -6.20 9.95
CA GLN A 384 -18.88 -6.87 8.67
C GLN A 384 -17.56 -7.30 8.00
N LEU A 385 -16.43 -6.65 8.31
CA LEU A 385 -15.11 -6.99 7.75
C LEU A 385 -14.39 -8.11 8.52
N ASP A 386 -14.74 -8.30 9.78
CA ASP A 386 -13.82 -8.88 10.76
C ASP A 386 -13.59 -10.38 10.60
N GLY A 387 -14.56 -11.10 10.03
CA GLY A 387 -14.51 -12.55 9.95
C GLY A 387 -14.49 -13.21 11.33
N THR A 388 -13.67 -14.24 11.48
CA THR A 388 -13.47 -15.00 12.73
C THR A 388 -12.03 -15.46 12.92
N SER A 389 -11.12 -15.15 11.98
CA SER A 389 -9.70 -15.51 12.05
C SER A 389 -8.81 -14.41 12.64
N ASN A 390 -9.38 -13.23 12.94
CA ASN A 390 -8.68 -12.07 13.52
C ASN A 390 -7.36 -11.72 12.78
N LEU A 391 -7.44 -11.70 11.45
CA LEU A 391 -6.33 -11.39 10.56
C LEU A 391 -6.04 -9.88 10.56
N TRP A 392 -4.76 -9.53 10.62
CA TRP A 392 -4.23 -8.18 10.50
C TRP A 392 -3.12 -8.14 9.45
N ILE A 393 -3.01 -7.02 8.74
CA ILE A 393 -1.98 -6.78 7.73
C ILE A 393 -0.97 -5.74 8.24
N VAL A 394 0.22 -6.22 8.58
CA VAL A 394 1.34 -5.43 9.10
C VAL A 394 2.13 -4.87 7.92
N LYS A 395 2.18 -3.54 7.80
CA LYS A 395 2.79 -2.82 6.68
C LYS A 395 3.95 -1.91 7.16
N PRO A 396 5.21 -2.13 6.74
CA PRO A 396 6.31 -1.22 7.07
C PRO A 396 6.13 0.13 6.36
N GLY A 397 6.05 1.24 7.10
CA GLY A 397 5.64 2.55 6.56
C GLY A 397 6.57 3.14 5.51
N ALA A 398 7.83 2.72 5.48
CA ALA A 398 8.84 3.13 4.49
C ALA A 398 8.92 2.22 3.24
N LYS A 399 8.12 1.15 3.15
CA LYS A 399 8.17 0.17 2.04
C LYS A 399 6.93 0.22 1.14
N SER A 400 7.12 -0.20 -0.11
CA SER A 400 6.13 -0.19 -1.19
C SER A 400 6.33 -1.40 -2.12
N ARG A 401 5.35 -1.63 -3.02
CA ARG A 401 5.27 -2.79 -3.92
C ARG A 401 5.22 -4.14 -3.17
N GLY A 402 4.35 -4.25 -2.16
CA GLY A 402 4.20 -5.45 -1.31
C GLY A 402 5.36 -5.76 -0.35
N ARG A 403 6.57 -5.21 -0.57
CA ARG A 403 7.80 -5.61 0.12
C ARG A 403 7.72 -5.53 1.65
N GLY A 404 7.75 -6.69 2.29
CA GLY A 404 7.75 -6.82 3.76
C GLY A 404 6.39 -6.56 4.41
N ILE A 405 5.31 -6.54 3.63
CA ILE A 405 3.94 -6.60 4.13
C ILE A 405 3.62 -8.06 4.48
N GLN A 406 3.03 -8.31 5.65
CA GLN A 406 2.70 -9.65 6.12
C GLN A 406 1.26 -9.68 6.64
N VAL A 407 0.53 -10.77 6.39
CA VAL A 407 -0.77 -11.06 7.02
C VAL A 407 -0.50 -11.99 8.20
N MET A 408 -1.05 -11.66 9.36
CA MET A 408 -0.71 -12.26 10.65
C MET A 408 -1.98 -12.41 11.50
N ARG A 409 -2.05 -13.47 12.31
CA ARG A 409 -3.26 -13.86 13.09
C ARG A 409 -3.03 -14.07 14.59
N LYS A 410 -1.81 -13.80 15.05
CA LYS A 410 -1.35 -13.98 16.43
C LYS A 410 -0.78 -12.66 16.95
N LEU A 411 -1.22 -12.23 18.13
CA LEU A 411 -0.79 -10.99 18.76
C LEU A 411 0.71 -11.03 19.09
N GLU A 412 1.16 -12.14 19.65
CA GLU A 412 2.55 -12.39 20.02
C GLU A 412 3.49 -12.29 18.80
N ASP A 413 3.09 -12.83 17.65
CA ASP A 413 3.85 -12.73 16.40
C ASP A 413 3.88 -11.27 15.91
N ILE A 414 2.77 -10.53 16.00
CA ILE A 414 2.67 -9.13 15.53
C ILE A 414 3.53 -8.20 16.41
N VAL A 415 3.46 -8.33 17.73
CA VAL A 415 4.25 -7.54 18.68
C VAL A 415 5.74 -7.86 18.54
N SER A 416 6.10 -9.15 18.48
CA SER A 416 7.48 -9.60 18.20
C SER A 416 8.00 -9.04 16.86
N ARG A 417 7.14 -8.99 15.83
CA ARG A 417 7.49 -8.48 14.50
C ARG A 417 7.71 -6.97 14.46
N ILE A 418 7.08 -6.20 15.36
CA ILE A 418 7.30 -4.75 15.51
C ILE A 418 8.59 -4.48 16.29
N GLY A 419 8.93 -5.35 17.25
CA GLY A 419 10.12 -5.23 18.09
C GLY A 419 9.98 -4.17 19.18
N THR A 420 11.09 -3.84 19.84
CA THR A 420 11.11 -2.77 20.86
C THR A 420 10.97 -1.40 20.21
N LEU A 421 10.11 -0.55 20.77
CA LEU A 421 9.83 0.80 20.27
C LEU A 421 10.95 1.79 20.64
N HIS A 422 12.18 1.48 20.23
CA HIS A 422 13.38 2.25 20.53
C HIS A 422 14.01 2.81 19.25
N SER A 423 14.55 4.02 19.35
CA SER A 423 14.63 4.97 18.23
C SER A 423 15.64 4.61 17.12
N LYS A 424 15.13 3.97 16.05
CA LYS A 424 15.64 4.05 14.65
C LYS A 424 14.79 3.31 13.60
N ASP A 425 13.95 2.36 14.02
CA ASP A 425 13.26 1.43 13.12
C ASP A 425 12.08 2.05 12.31
N PRO A 426 11.59 1.43 11.22
CA PRO A 426 10.59 2.05 10.34
C PRO A 426 9.17 1.86 10.87
N ARG A 427 8.57 2.94 11.40
CA ARG A 427 7.13 3.06 11.77
C ARG A 427 6.23 2.08 11.01
N TYR A 428 5.59 1.18 11.75
CA TYR A 428 4.67 0.18 11.19
C TYR A 428 3.26 0.75 11.13
N VAL A 429 2.48 0.27 10.17
CA VAL A 429 1.04 0.49 10.09
C VAL A 429 0.38 -0.88 10.14
N ILE A 430 -0.39 -1.14 11.20
CA ILE A 430 -1.19 -2.36 11.34
C ILE A 430 -2.61 -2.00 10.91
N GLN A 431 -3.21 -2.78 10.02
CA GLN A 431 -4.58 -2.56 9.55
C GLN A 431 -5.39 -3.87 9.66
N LYS A 432 -6.67 -3.79 10.03
CA LYS A 432 -7.53 -4.97 10.05
C LYS A 432 -7.63 -5.54 8.63
N TYR A 433 -7.44 -6.83 8.49
CA TYR A 433 -7.59 -7.50 7.21
C TYR A 433 -9.07 -7.74 6.92
N ILE A 434 -9.50 -7.44 5.70
CA ILE A 434 -10.84 -7.78 5.19
C ILE A 434 -10.87 -9.29 4.97
N GLU A 435 -11.55 -10.03 5.87
CA GLU A 435 -11.62 -11.49 5.80
C GLU A 435 -12.71 -11.99 4.82
N ARG A 436 -13.71 -11.15 4.53
CA ARG A 436 -14.74 -11.37 3.52
C ARG A 436 -14.61 -10.39 2.33
N PRO A 437 -13.53 -10.47 1.52
CA PRO A 437 -13.44 -9.71 0.28
C PRO A 437 -14.35 -10.36 -0.78
N LEU A 438 -14.79 -9.59 -1.77
CA LEU A 438 -15.41 -10.16 -2.96
C LEU A 438 -14.40 -11.06 -3.68
N LEU A 439 -14.82 -12.28 -4.00
CA LEU A 439 -14.02 -13.24 -4.76
C LEU A 439 -14.64 -13.44 -6.14
N ILE A 440 -13.81 -13.40 -7.18
CA ILE A 440 -14.21 -13.75 -8.54
C ILE A 440 -13.54 -15.09 -8.85
N TYR A 441 -14.35 -16.13 -9.07
CA TYR A 441 -13.91 -17.52 -9.20
C TYR A 441 -12.93 -17.95 -8.09
N ASN A 442 -13.36 -17.76 -6.83
CA ASN A 442 -12.59 -18.04 -5.60
C ASN A 442 -11.20 -17.37 -5.55
N THR A 443 -10.97 -16.32 -6.35
CA THR A 443 -9.70 -15.61 -6.46
C THR A 443 -9.86 -14.18 -5.97
N LYS A 444 -8.98 -13.75 -5.05
CA LYS A 444 -8.96 -12.38 -4.52
C LYS A 444 -8.43 -11.41 -5.57
N PHE A 445 -8.94 -10.17 -5.54
CA PHE A 445 -8.45 -9.08 -6.37
C PHE A 445 -8.42 -7.74 -5.64
N ASP A 446 -7.84 -6.72 -6.29
CA ASP A 446 -8.05 -5.31 -5.98
C ASP A 446 -8.44 -4.55 -7.27
N ILE A 447 -8.93 -3.32 -7.14
CA ILE A 447 -9.14 -2.37 -8.24
C ILE A 447 -8.09 -1.25 -8.14
N ARG A 448 -7.36 -1.00 -9.24
CA ARG A 448 -6.58 0.24 -9.43
C ARG A 448 -7.46 1.30 -10.09
N GLN A 449 -7.79 2.35 -9.35
CA GLN A 449 -8.45 3.55 -9.85
C GLN A 449 -7.44 4.68 -10.03
N TRP A 450 -7.34 5.27 -11.22
CA TRP A 450 -6.52 6.48 -11.43
C TRP A 450 -7.32 7.76 -11.15
N PHE A 451 -6.66 8.75 -10.56
CA PHE A 451 -7.19 10.10 -10.41
C PHE A 451 -6.07 11.16 -10.51
N LEU A 452 -6.43 12.34 -10.97
CA LEU A 452 -5.54 13.47 -11.26
C LEU A 452 -6.00 14.68 -10.45
N VAL A 453 -5.12 15.23 -9.59
CA VAL A 453 -5.40 16.47 -8.86
C VAL A 453 -4.75 17.63 -9.63
N THR A 454 -5.55 18.62 -10.02
CA THR A 454 -5.08 19.77 -10.83
C THR A 454 -4.98 21.08 -10.04
N SER A 455 -5.41 21.07 -8.78
CA SER A 455 -5.28 22.18 -7.84
C SER A 455 -5.51 21.65 -6.43
N ALA A 456 -4.67 22.06 -5.48
CA ALA A 456 -4.84 21.79 -4.06
C ALA A 456 -5.75 22.81 -3.35
N TYR A 457 -5.93 24.03 -3.89
CA TYR A 457 -6.78 25.06 -3.30
C TYR A 457 -7.25 26.09 -4.37
N PRO A 458 -8.55 26.08 -4.78
CA PRO A 458 -9.58 25.11 -4.43
C PRO A 458 -9.18 23.69 -4.87
N LEU A 459 -9.50 22.69 -4.03
CA LEU A 459 -9.27 21.29 -4.37
C LEU A 459 -10.05 20.94 -5.65
N THR A 460 -9.37 20.40 -6.65
CA THR A 460 -9.96 20.01 -7.95
C THR A 460 -9.46 18.64 -8.36
N ILE A 461 -10.36 17.65 -8.31
CA ILE A 461 -10.10 16.22 -8.50
C ILE A 461 -10.74 15.76 -9.81
N TRP A 462 -9.97 15.02 -10.60
CA TRP A 462 -10.41 14.34 -11.80
C TRP A 462 -10.29 12.83 -11.62
N MET A 463 -11.31 12.05 -11.96
CA MET A 463 -11.26 10.59 -11.95
C MET A 463 -11.14 10.10 -13.40
N TYR A 464 -10.32 9.07 -13.63
CA TYR A 464 -10.25 8.41 -14.92
C TYR A 464 -11.36 7.36 -15.00
N LYS A 465 -12.19 7.39 -16.04
CA LYS A 465 -13.39 6.53 -16.16
C LYS A 465 -13.07 5.05 -16.23
N GLU A 466 -11.89 4.70 -16.75
CA GLU A 466 -11.44 3.32 -16.75
C GLU A 466 -10.61 2.98 -15.51
N SER A 467 -10.80 1.78 -15.00
CA SER A 467 -9.99 1.19 -13.95
C SER A 467 -9.59 -0.23 -14.36
N TYR A 468 -8.65 -0.85 -13.66
CA TYR A 468 -8.30 -2.26 -13.89
C TYR A 468 -8.21 -3.04 -12.58
N LEU A 469 -8.64 -4.30 -12.66
CA LEU A 469 -8.55 -5.26 -11.56
C LEU A 469 -7.17 -5.93 -11.59
N ARG A 470 -6.65 -6.29 -10.42
CA ARG A 470 -5.45 -7.13 -10.26
C ARG A 470 -5.77 -8.37 -9.45
N PHE A 471 -5.59 -9.55 -10.01
CA PHE A 471 -5.88 -10.83 -9.37
C PHE A 471 -4.68 -11.42 -8.63
N CYS A 472 -4.94 -12.13 -7.53
CA CYS A 472 -3.99 -13.05 -6.94
C CYS A 472 -3.78 -14.28 -7.85
N SER A 473 -2.56 -14.80 -7.92
CA SER A 473 -2.24 -16.01 -8.70
C SER A 473 -2.84 -17.28 -8.10
N GLN A 474 -3.11 -17.29 -6.78
CA GLN A 474 -3.68 -18.42 -6.04
C GLN A 474 -5.15 -18.20 -5.69
N LEU A 475 -5.87 -19.30 -5.44
CA LEU A 475 -7.19 -19.27 -4.81
C LEU A 475 -7.09 -18.68 -3.40
N PHE A 476 -8.12 -17.94 -2.98
CA PHE A 476 -8.20 -17.34 -1.65
C PHE A 476 -8.42 -18.39 -0.55
N SER A 477 -7.75 -18.21 0.58
CA SER A 477 -7.93 -19.03 1.79
C SER A 477 -7.54 -18.23 3.02
N LEU A 478 -8.26 -18.39 4.13
CA LEU A 478 -7.89 -17.82 5.45
C LEU A 478 -6.94 -18.72 6.25
N SER A 479 -6.66 -19.95 5.80
CA SER A 479 -5.68 -20.84 6.46
C SER A 479 -4.24 -20.57 6.00
N ASN A 480 -4.05 -20.18 4.73
CA ASN A 480 -2.75 -20.00 4.08
C ASN A 480 -2.36 -18.51 3.96
N MET A 481 -1.48 -18.04 4.86
CA MET A 481 -1.02 -16.64 4.96
C MET A 481 -0.05 -16.17 3.85
N HIS A 482 0.28 -17.01 2.86
CA HIS A 482 1.34 -16.73 1.89
C HIS A 482 1.02 -15.54 0.95
N GLU A 483 2.03 -14.72 0.61
CA GLU A 483 1.79 -13.42 -0.07
C GLU A 483 1.09 -13.54 -1.43
N SER A 484 1.26 -14.65 -2.15
CA SER A 484 0.58 -14.91 -3.43
C SER A 484 -0.94 -15.14 -3.32
N VAL A 485 -1.45 -15.49 -2.14
CA VAL A 485 -2.89 -15.63 -1.82
C VAL A 485 -3.52 -14.27 -1.51
N HIS A 486 -2.76 -13.36 -0.90
CA HIS A 486 -3.30 -12.20 -0.19
C HIS A 486 -2.95 -10.84 -0.80
N LEU A 487 -1.83 -10.71 -1.52
CA LEU A 487 -1.31 -9.44 -2.04
C LEU A 487 -1.40 -9.38 -3.58
N SER A 488 -2.45 -8.76 -4.10
CA SER A 488 -2.75 -8.57 -5.53
C SER A 488 -1.79 -7.63 -6.29
N ASN A 489 -0.74 -7.10 -5.67
CA ASN A 489 0.23 -6.24 -6.38
C ASN A 489 0.95 -7.04 -7.48
N ASN A 490 0.98 -6.54 -8.73
CA ASN A 490 1.66 -7.24 -9.84
C ASN A 490 3.14 -7.57 -9.53
N ALA A 491 3.86 -6.69 -8.85
CA ALA A 491 5.25 -6.91 -8.42
C ALA A 491 5.44 -8.00 -7.33
N VAL A 492 4.35 -8.53 -6.76
CA VAL A 492 4.32 -9.75 -5.96
C VAL A 492 3.91 -10.93 -6.85
N GLN A 493 2.81 -10.79 -7.57
CA GLN A 493 2.20 -11.89 -8.33
C GLN A 493 3.06 -12.37 -9.52
N CYS A 494 3.86 -11.50 -10.14
CA CYS A 494 4.78 -11.86 -11.22
C CYS A 494 5.93 -12.82 -10.80
N LYS A 495 6.08 -13.11 -9.50
CA LYS A 495 7.01 -14.13 -8.99
C LYS A 495 6.43 -15.55 -9.06
N TYR A 496 5.11 -15.68 -9.22
CA TYR A 496 4.37 -16.90 -8.96
C TYR A 496 3.61 -17.37 -10.21
N LYS A 497 3.49 -18.69 -10.38
CA LYS A 497 2.62 -19.28 -11.39
C LYS A 497 1.18 -19.29 -10.88
N ASN A 498 0.23 -19.10 -11.79
CA ASN A 498 -1.20 -19.21 -11.49
C ASN A 498 -1.54 -20.63 -11.02
N ALA A 499 -2.37 -20.74 -9.99
CA ALA A 499 -2.98 -22.00 -9.57
C ALA A 499 -3.96 -22.52 -10.66
N LYS A 500 -4.50 -23.72 -10.45
CA LYS A 500 -5.65 -24.23 -11.23
C LYS A 500 -6.93 -23.48 -10.86
N ARG A 501 -7.03 -22.23 -11.33
CA ARG A 501 -8.21 -21.35 -11.23
C ARG A 501 -9.16 -21.61 -12.40
N ASP A 502 -10.27 -20.87 -12.43
CA ASP A 502 -11.21 -20.86 -13.55
C ASP A 502 -10.58 -20.27 -14.83
N GLN A 503 -10.99 -20.78 -16.00
CA GLN A 503 -10.50 -20.38 -17.32
C GLN A 503 -10.98 -18.98 -17.76
N ALA A 504 -12.00 -18.43 -17.11
CA ALA A 504 -12.43 -17.04 -17.33
C ALA A 504 -11.45 -16.01 -16.72
N LEU A 505 -10.55 -16.42 -15.82
CA LEU A 505 -9.50 -15.54 -15.30
C LEU A 505 -8.29 -15.47 -16.25
N PRO A 506 -7.72 -14.27 -16.46
CA PRO A 506 -6.63 -14.07 -17.41
C PRO A 506 -5.30 -14.52 -16.83
N ASP A 507 -4.44 -15.10 -17.67
CA ASP A 507 -3.08 -15.48 -17.26
C ASP A 507 -2.24 -14.27 -16.81
N GLU A 508 -2.44 -13.12 -17.46
CA GLU A 508 -1.83 -11.84 -17.10
C GLU A 508 -2.33 -11.24 -15.77
N ASN A 509 -3.28 -11.89 -15.08
CA ASN A 509 -3.83 -11.48 -13.79
C ASN A 509 -4.45 -10.07 -13.75
N MET A 510 -4.93 -9.55 -14.88
CA MET A 510 -5.66 -8.27 -14.95
C MET A 510 -6.87 -8.31 -15.88
N TRP A 511 -7.99 -7.74 -15.41
CA TRP A 511 -9.15 -7.34 -16.23
C TRP A 511 -9.23 -5.82 -16.29
N ASP A 512 -9.82 -5.26 -17.35
CA ASP A 512 -10.30 -3.88 -17.31
C ASP A 512 -11.72 -3.78 -16.72
N CYS A 513 -12.14 -2.56 -16.39
CA CYS A 513 -13.46 -2.29 -15.80
C CYS A 513 -14.63 -2.76 -16.67
N TYR A 514 -14.52 -2.75 -18.01
CA TYR A 514 -15.58 -3.23 -18.90
C TYR A 514 -15.75 -4.75 -18.84
N THR A 515 -14.63 -5.48 -18.68
CA THR A 515 -14.63 -6.92 -18.44
C THR A 515 -15.31 -7.23 -17.10
N PHE A 516 -14.98 -6.47 -16.05
CA PHE A 516 -15.63 -6.60 -14.74
C PHE A 516 -17.13 -6.23 -14.75
N GLN A 517 -17.54 -5.14 -15.43
CA GLN A 517 -18.95 -4.80 -15.66
C GLN A 517 -19.70 -5.92 -16.40
N THR A 518 -19.02 -6.66 -17.28
CA THR A 518 -19.62 -7.78 -18.01
C THR A 518 -19.75 -9.03 -17.14
N TYR A 519 -18.80 -9.27 -16.24
CA TYR A 519 -18.96 -10.25 -15.15
C TYR A 519 -20.12 -9.88 -14.20
N LEU A 520 -20.19 -8.63 -13.74
CA LEU A 520 -21.30 -8.12 -12.91
C LEU A 520 -22.66 -8.34 -13.60
N ARG A 521 -22.75 -8.07 -14.91
CA ARG A 521 -23.95 -8.36 -15.72
C ARG A 521 -24.29 -9.84 -15.80
N ALA A 522 -23.29 -10.72 -15.89
CA ALA A 522 -23.50 -12.17 -15.93
C ALA A 522 -24.01 -12.74 -14.60
N ILE A 523 -23.65 -12.14 -13.46
CA ILE A 523 -24.16 -12.50 -12.12
C ILE A 523 -25.43 -11.72 -11.71
N GLY A 524 -26.04 -10.95 -12.63
CA GLY A 524 -27.29 -10.21 -12.39
C GLY A 524 -27.14 -8.89 -11.61
N GLN A 525 -25.91 -8.42 -11.38
CA GLN A 525 -25.56 -7.23 -10.57
C GLN A 525 -25.07 -6.06 -11.44
N ALA A 526 -25.68 -5.89 -12.62
CA ALA A 526 -25.15 -5.04 -13.69
C ALA A 526 -25.09 -3.54 -13.34
N ASP A 527 -25.97 -3.07 -12.47
CA ASP A 527 -26.12 -1.67 -12.06
C ASP A 527 -25.13 -1.27 -10.95
N LEU A 528 -24.70 -2.20 -10.11
CA LEU A 528 -23.83 -1.94 -8.95
C LEU A 528 -22.53 -1.21 -9.30
N TRP A 529 -22.04 -1.32 -10.53
CA TRP A 529 -20.92 -0.54 -11.00
C TRP A 529 -21.20 0.98 -10.96
N GLU A 530 -22.34 1.41 -11.50
CA GLU A 530 -22.75 2.82 -11.59
C GLU A 530 -23.44 3.32 -10.31
N THR A 531 -24.08 2.43 -9.54
CA THR A 531 -24.87 2.80 -8.34
C THR A 531 -24.08 2.72 -7.03
N VAL A 532 -23.07 1.84 -6.93
CA VAL A 532 -22.32 1.59 -5.67
C VAL A 532 -20.81 1.75 -5.86
N ILE A 533 -20.21 1.01 -6.79
CA ILE A 533 -18.75 0.82 -6.86
C ILE A 533 -18.04 2.10 -7.35
N TYR A 534 -18.45 2.65 -8.49
CA TYR A 534 -17.83 3.88 -9.03
C TYR A 534 -18.14 5.13 -8.14
N PRO A 535 -19.38 5.35 -7.65
CA PRO A 535 -19.67 6.41 -6.67
C PRO A 535 -18.88 6.27 -5.36
N GLY A 536 -18.79 5.06 -4.78
CA GLY A 536 -18.06 4.83 -3.54
C GLY A 536 -16.55 5.05 -3.67
N MET A 537 -15.94 4.67 -4.79
CA MET A 537 -14.55 5.01 -5.09
C MET A 537 -14.34 6.53 -5.20
N ARG A 538 -15.24 7.22 -5.91
CA ARG A 538 -15.23 8.68 -6.08
C ARG A 538 -15.32 9.42 -4.75
N GLU A 539 -16.28 9.03 -3.90
CA GLU A 539 -16.53 9.62 -2.59
C GLU A 539 -15.38 9.33 -1.61
N SER A 540 -14.78 8.14 -1.70
CA SER A 540 -13.61 7.75 -0.90
C SER A 540 -12.38 8.59 -1.26
N ILE A 541 -12.09 8.79 -2.55
CA ILE A 541 -11.00 9.68 -3.01
C ILE A 541 -11.25 11.12 -2.56
N THR A 542 -12.49 11.59 -2.67
CA THR A 542 -12.86 12.98 -2.32
C THR A 542 -12.74 13.25 -0.83
N GLY A 543 -13.29 12.39 0.03
CA GLY A 543 -13.16 12.50 1.50
C GLY A 543 -11.71 12.40 1.97
N THR A 544 -10.91 11.50 1.37
CA THR A 544 -9.47 11.38 1.68
C THR A 544 -8.70 12.67 1.37
N LEU A 545 -8.95 13.28 0.21
CA LEU A 545 -8.25 14.49 -0.21
C LEU A 545 -8.73 15.75 0.50
N LEU A 546 -9.99 15.78 0.97
CA LEU A 546 -10.48 16.85 1.86
C LEU A 546 -9.79 16.77 3.23
N ALA A 547 -9.76 15.59 3.87
CA ALA A 547 -9.07 15.39 5.15
C ALA A 547 -7.55 15.67 5.06
N ALA A 548 -6.93 15.39 3.92
CA ALA A 548 -5.52 15.68 3.70
C ALA A 548 -5.23 17.11 3.21
N GLN A 549 -6.24 17.93 2.89
CA GLN A 549 -6.07 19.14 2.06
C GLN A 549 -5.14 20.19 2.70
N GLU A 550 -5.28 20.45 4.00
CA GLU A 550 -4.46 21.42 4.74
C GLU A 550 -2.95 21.06 4.71
N HIS A 551 -2.65 19.77 4.56
CA HIS A 551 -1.29 19.24 4.53
C HIS A 551 -0.68 19.15 3.12
N MET A 552 -1.42 19.56 2.08
CA MET A 552 -0.93 19.65 0.70
C MET A 552 -0.24 20.99 0.46
N GLU A 553 1.04 20.98 0.07
CA GLU A 553 1.77 22.23 -0.19
C GLU A 553 1.28 22.90 -1.49
N HIS A 554 0.35 23.85 -1.37
CA HIS A 554 -0.26 24.52 -2.51
C HIS A 554 0.76 25.36 -3.30
N ARG A 555 1.13 24.86 -4.49
CA ARG A 555 1.85 25.58 -5.53
C ARG A 555 0.98 25.66 -6.80
N LYS A 556 0.77 26.87 -7.31
CA LYS A 556 0.06 27.07 -8.60
C LYS A 556 0.86 26.44 -9.74
N ASN A 557 0.15 25.92 -10.74
CA ASN A 557 0.68 25.16 -11.88
C ASN A 557 1.29 23.78 -11.54
N CYS A 558 1.13 23.30 -10.30
CA CYS A 558 1.30 21.89 -9.98
C CYS A 558 0.01 21.11 -10.25
N PHE A 559 0.15 19.91 -10.81
CA PHE A 559 -0.86 18.85 -10.84
C PHE A 559 -0.17 17.54 -10.47
N GLU A 560 -0.88 16.46 -10.15
CA GLU A 560 -0.26 15.14 -9.95
C GLU A 560 -1.23 13.99 -10.22
N LEU A 561 -0.71 12.93 -10.85
CA LEU A 561 -1.45 11.69 -11.14
C LEU A 561 -1.20 10.66 -10.02
N TYR A 562 -2.28 10.11 -9.50
CA TYR A 562 -2.30 9.14 -8.41
C TYR A 562 -3.02 7.85 -8.83
N GLY A 563 -2.71 6.75 -8.15
CA GLY A 563 -3.50 5.53 -8.20
C GLY A 563 -4.05 5.21 -6.81
N ALA A 564 -5.36 5.16 -6.64
CA ALA A 564 -6.00 4.55 -5.49
C ALA A 564 -6.11 3.03 -5.70
N ASP A 565 -5.91 2.28 -4.63
CA ASP A 565 -6.04 0.83 -4.57
C ASP A 565 -7.27 0.53 -3.70
N PHE A 566 -8.31 -0.07 -4.29
CA PHE A 566 -9.57 -0.42 -3.63
C PHE A 566 -9.77 -1.93 -3.55
N MET A 567 -10.48 -2.40 -2.53
CA MET A 567 -10.97 -3.78 -2.42
C MET A 567 -12.49 -3.74 -2.32
N LEU A 568 -13.19 -4.67 -2.96
CA LEU A 568 -14.64 -4.83 -2.74
C LEU A 568 -14.86 -5.86 -1.64
N THR A 569 -15.85 -5.63 -0.78
CA THR A 569 -16.41 -6.62 0.14
C THR A 569 -17.50 -7.46 -0.53
N ASP A 570 -17.96 -8.52 0.13
CA ASP A 570 -19.04 -9.40 -0.33
C ASP A 570 -20.37 -8.65 -0.62
N ASP A 571 -20.64 -7.57 0.11
CA ASP A 571 -21.70 -6.58 -0.15
C ASP A 571 -21.47 -5.65 -1.36
N MET A 572 -20.40 -5.88 -2.14
CA MET A 572 -19.96 -5.09 -3.31
C MET A 572 -19.48 -3.66 -3.01
N VAL A 573 -19.34 -3.27 -1.73
CA VAL A 573 -18.93 -1.91 -1.34
C VAL A 573 -17.41 -1.70 -1.50
N PRO A 574 -16.95 -0.55 -2.04
CA PRO A 574 -15.53 -0.28 -2.22
C PRO A 574 -14.86 0.29 -0.97
N TRP A 575 -13.84 -0.43 -0.47
CA TRP A 575 -12.96 -0.03 0.63
C TRP A 575 -11.60 0.43 0.13
N LEU A 576 -11.15 1.61 0.55
CA LEU A 576 -9.83 2.14 0.22
C LEU A 576 -8.73 1.37 0.98
N ILE A 577 -7.63 1.03 0.31
CA ILE A 577 -6.52 0.23 0.89
C ILE A 577 -5.19 0.99 0.92
N GLU A 578 -4.85 1.68 -0.16
CA GLU A 578 -3.75 2.66 -0.22
C GLU A 578 -3.96 3.67 -1.36
N ILE A 579 -3.28 4.82 -1.30
CA ILE A 579 -3.11 5.74 -2.43
C ILE A 579 -1.62 5.80 -2.76
N ASN A 580 -1.29 5.67 -4.04
CA ASN A 580 0.05 5.69 -4.59
C ASN A 580 0.28 6.98 -5.40
N SER A 581 1.23 7.83 -4.98
CA SER A 581 1.87 8.82 -5.86
C SER A 581 2.73 8.12 -6.90
N SER A 582 2.82 8.67 -8.12
CA SER A 582 3.59 8.06 -9.21
C SER A 582 3.18 6.61 -9.50
N PRO A 583 1.90 6.33 -9.83
CA PRO A 583 1.44 5.00 -10.19
C PRO A 583 2.28 4.40 -11.33
N CYS A 584 2.39 3.08 -11.36
CA CYS A 584 3.15 2.39 -12.41
C CYS A 584 2.42 2.55 -13.75
N MET A 585 3.07 3.21 -14.71
CA MET A 585 2.55 3.42 -16.08
C MET A 585 3.25 2.53 -17.12
N SER A 586 3.89 1.44 -16.68
CA SER A 586 4.58 0.50 -17.56
C SER A 586 3.59 -0.45 -18.25
N PRO A 587 3.85 -0.86 -19.51
CA PRO A 587 3.04 -1.86 -20.22
C PRO A 587 3.37 -3.27 -19.73
N THR A 588 2.89 -3.65 -18.53
CA THR A 588 3.19 -4.95 -17.91
C THR A 588 2.26 -6.09 -18.34
N THR A 589 1.16 -5.74 -18.99
CA THR A 589 0.06 -6.62 -19.44
C THR A 589 -0.62 -5.97 -20.65
N SER A 590 -1.39 -6.72 -21.43
CA SER A 590 -2.23 -6.17 -22.52
C SER A 590 -3.10 -4.99 -22.07
N VAL A 591 -3.78 -5.14 -20.93
CA VAL A 591 -4.61 -4.12 -20.27
C VAL A 591 -3.80 -2.84 -19.98
N THR A 592 -2.66 -2.97 -19.29
CA THR A 592 -1.83 -1.81 -18.93
C THR A 592 -1.13 -1.19 -20.13
N ALA A 593 -0.79 -1.96 -21.17
CA ALA A 593 -0.21 -1.43 -22.40
C ALA A 593 -1.16 -0.47 -23.13
N ARG A 594 -2.44 -0.81 -23.23
CA ARG A 594 -3.50 0.08 -23.74
C ARG A 594 -3.69 1.28 -22.80
N MET A 595 -4.07 1.01 -21.56
CA MET A 595 -4.62 2.01 -20.65
C MET A 595 -3.59 3.05 -20.18
N CYS A 596 -2.35 2.65 -19.92
CA CYS A 596 -1.31 3.58 -19.43
C CYS A 596 -0.95 4.65 -20.48
N SER A 597 -0.89 4.28 -21.76
CA SER A 597 -0.55 5.22 -22.84
C SER A 597 -1.65 6.27 -23.03
N GLN A 598 -2.91 5.81 -23.10
CA GLN A 598 -4.09 6.66 -23.25
C GLN A 598 -4.26 7.62 -22.05
N CYS A 599 -4.13 7.10 -20.82
CA CYS A 599 -4.22 7.91 -19.61
C CYS A 599 -3.17 9.03 -19.56
N LEU A 600 -1.93 8.74 -19.99
CA LEU A 600 -0.87 9.75 -20.07
C LEU A 600 -1.17 10.85 -21.10
N GLU A 601 -1.72 10.53 -22.28
CA GLU A 601 -2.17 11.55 -23.23
C GLU A 601 -3.33 12.39 -22.65
N ASP A 602 -4.32 11.75 -22.04
CA ASP A 602 -5.49 12.42 -21.49
C ASP A 602 -5.12 13.36 -20.32
N VAL A 603 -4.07 13.08 -19.54
CA VAL A 603 -3.50 14.05 -18.59
C VAL A 603 -3.07 15.34 -19.31
N ILE A 604 -2.41 15.24 -20.47
CA ILE A 604 -1.97 16.41 -21.24
C ILE A 604 -3.17 17.22 -21.76
N LYS A 605 -4.26 16.56 -22.17
CA LYS A 605 -5.52 17.25 -22.52
C LYS A 605 -6.06 18.07 -21.35
N VAL A 606 -6.14 17.48 -20.16
CA VAL A 606 -6.65 18.16 -18.95
C VAL A 606 -5.77 19.34 -18.52
N VAL A 607 -4.44 19.19 -18.54
CA VAL A 607 -3.52 20.21 -17.95
C VAL A 607 -3.03 21.26 -18.94
N ILE A 608 -3.04 20.97 -20.25
CA ILE A 608 -2.67 21.91 -21.32
C ILE A 608 -3.91 22.41 -22.05
N ASP A 609 -4.65 21.56 -22.74
CA ASP A 609 -5.69 22.01 -23.68
C ASP A 609 -6.85 22.67 -22.94
N ARG A 610 -7.29 22.07 -21.83
CA ARG A 610 -8.36 22.64 -20.99
C ARG A 610 -7.97 23.94 -20.28
N ARG A 611 -6.66 24.23 -20.15
CA ARG A 611 -6.12 25.50 -19.65
C ARG A 611 -6.32 26.65 -20.66
N HIS A 612 -6.44 26.33 -21.95
CA HIS A 612 -6.74 27.29 -23.02
C HIS A 612 -8.23 27.33 -23.39
N ASN A 613 -8.91 26.18 -23.45
CA ASN A 613 -10.34 26.07 -23.74
C ASN A 613 -11.04 25.21 -22.68
N LYS A 614 -11.94 25.78 -21.88
CA LYS A 614 -12.70 25.05 -20.83
C LYS A 614 -13.53 23.88 -21.38
N HIS A 615 -13.85 23.89 -22.67
CA HIS A 615 -14.63 22.88 -23.40
C HIS A 615 -13.75 22.01 -24.31
N ALA A 616 -12.42 22.00 -24.12
CA ALA A 616 -11.55 21.00 -24.75
C ALA A 616 -11.92 19.59 -24.28
N ASP A 617 -11.66 18.61 -25.15
CA ASP A 617 -11.69 17.19 -24.77
C ASP A 617 -10.80 16.94 -23.54
N THR A 618 -11.25 16.05 -22.65
CA THR A 618 -10.48 15.53 -21.50
C THR A 618 -10.25 14.03 -21.59
N GLY A 619 -10.66 13.42 -22.72
CA GLY A 619 -10.66 11.98 -22.93
C GLY A 619 -11.46 11.27 -21.85
N MET A 620 -10.84 10.27 -21.23
CA MET A 620 -11.48 9.49 -20.17
C MET A 620 -11.38 10.13 -18.78
N PHE A 621 -10.80 11.32 -18.61
CA PHE A 621 -10.92 12.08 -17.35
C PHE A 621 -12.22 12.85 -17.25
N GLU A 622 -12.90 12.73 -16.10
CA GLU A 622 -14.01 13.60 -15.69
C GLU A 622 -13.72 14.33 -14.37
N MET A 623 -14.27 15.54 -14.21
CA MET A 623 -14.12 16.33 -12.99
C MET A 623 -15.14 15.86 -11.96
N VAL A 624 -14.72 14.98 -11.04
CA VAL A 624 -15.59 14.42 -10.00
C VAL A 624 -15.80 15.35 -8.81
N TYR A 625 -14.83 16.22 -8.51
CA TYR A 625 -14.96 17.17 -7.41
C TYR A 625 -14.24 18.48 -7.71
N LYS A 626 -14.87 19.59 -7.33
CA LYS A 626 -14.27 20.91 -7.35
C LYS A 626 -14.82 21.75 -6.20
N GLN A 627 -13.98 22.01 -5.22
CA GLN A 627 -14.31 22.76 -4.03
C GLN A 627 -14.83 24.18 -4.34
N HIS A 628 -16.00 24.51 -3.82
CA HIS A 628 -16.54 25.86 -3.87
C HIS A 628 -16.02 26.69 -2.70
N ILE A 629 -14.90 27.40 -2.91
CA ILE A 629 -14.47 28.46 -1.99
C ILE A 629 -15.42 29.65 -2.19
N SER A 630 -16.35 29.83 -1.25
CA SER A 630 -17.12 31.08 -1.13
C SER A 630 -16.15 32.25 -0.96
N PRO A 631 -16.38 33.40 -1.62
CA PRO A 631 -15.55 34.58 -1.40
C PRO A 631 -15.59 34.95 0.09
N PRO A 632 -14.46 35.39 0.69
CA PRO A 632 -14.47 35.83 2.07
C PRO A 632 -15.47 36.97 2.21
N GLN A 633 -16.45 36.80 3.10
CA GLN A 633 -17.41 37.86 3.39
C GLN A 633 -16.62 39.12 3.80
N PRO A 634 -16.95 40.31 3.25
CA PRO A 634 -16.30 41.54 3.67
C PRO A 634 -16.37 41.66 5.19
N TYR A 635 -15.23 41.89 5.84
CA TYR A 635 -15.14 41.91 7.30
C TYR A 635 -15.91 43.10 7.88
N MET A 636 -17.22 42.93 8.03
CA MET A 636 -18.09 43.80 8.82
C MET A 636 -17.75 43.57 10.28
N GLY A 637 -16.75 44.30 10.78
CA GLY A 637 -16.06 44.01 12.02
C GLY A 637 -17.00 43.84 13.22
N MET A 638 -17.30 42.59 13.55
CA MET A 638 -18.03 42.25 14.77
C MET A 638 -17.12 42.51 15.97
N ASN A 639 -17.48 43.50 16.79
CA ASN A 639 -16.92 43.67 18.13
C ASN A 639 -17.39 42.51 19.03
N LEU A 640 -16.76 41.34 18.87
CA LEU A 640 -16.98 40.13 19.66
C LEU A 640 -16.52 40.35 21.12
N THR A 641 -17.33 41.10 21.85
CA THR A 641 -17.11 41.43 23.26
C THR A 641 -17.75 40.37 24.15
N VAL A 642 -16.94 39.49 24.72
CA VAL A 642 -17.40 38.49 25.69
C VAL A 642 -17.82 39.20 26.99
N ARG A 643 -19.12 39.46 27.15
CA ARG A 643 -19.71 39.95 28.41
C ARG A 643 -19.81 38.83 29.45
N GLY A 644 -18.66 38.35 29.92
CA GLY A 644 -18.59 37.44 31.05
C GLY A 644 -19.07 38.12 32.33
N THR A 645 -20.07 37.55 33.01
CA THR A 645 -20.46 37.99 34.35
C THR A 645 -19.61 37.24 35.37
N LYS A 646 -18.98 37.96 36.29
CA LYS A 646 -18.14 37.36 37.34
C LYS A 646 -19.00 36.46 38.24
N ILE A 647 -18.79 35.15 38.15
CA ILE A 647 -19.36 34.18 39.09
C ILE A 647 -18.94 34.61 40.49
N GLN A 648 -19.90 35.05 41.31
CA GLN A 648 -19.63 35.33 42.71
C GLN A 648 -19.35 33.99 43.39
N ARG A 649 -18.10 33.80 43.86
CA ARG A 649 -17.81 32.71 44.81
C ARG A 649 -18.77 32.89 45.99
N SER A 650 -19.58 31.86 46.26
CA SER A 650 -20.46 31.83 47.42
C SER A 650 -19.64 32.21 48.66
N PRO A 651 -20.18 33.09 49.53
CA PRO A 651 -19.42 33.57 50.68
C PRO A 651 -19.00 32.36 51.51
N LYS A 652 -17.69 32.18 51.71
CA LYS A 652 -17.13 31.04 52.46
C LYS A 652 -17.89 30.93 53.78
N THR A 653 -18.72 29.90 53.90
CA THR A 653 -19.43 29.61 55.15
C THR A 653 -18.36 29.51 56.23
N LYS A 654 -18.44 30.38 57.25
CA LYS A 654 -17.44 30.40 58.33
C LYS A 654 -17.43 29.02 58.95
N ARG A 655 -16.39 28.23 58.64
CA ARG A 655 -16.14 26.91 59.21
C ARG A 655 -16.13 27.13 60.72
N LYS A 656 -17.22 26.75 61.42
CA LYS A 656 -17.27 26.86 62.88
C LYS A 656 -16.06 26.07 63.38
N ARG A 657 -15.16 26.74 64.12
CA ARG A 657 -14.06 26.03 64.80
C ARG A 657 -14.72 24.93 65.64
N LYS A 658 -14.29 23.68 65.46
CA LYS A 658 -14.54 22.68 66.49
C LYS A 658 -13.95 23.23 67.80
N PRO A 659 -14.64 23.14 68.94
CA PRO A 659 -14.00 23.32 70.24
C PRO A 659 -12.79 22.37 70.35
N SER A 660 -11.75 22.80 71.03
CA SER A 660 -10.63 21.93 71.41
C SER A 660 -11.11 20.88 72.40
N LEU A 661 -10.69 19.62 72.22
CA LEU A 661 -10.67 18.68 73.33
C LEU A 661 -9.45 19.06 74.20
N GLU A 662 -9.71 19.67 75.35
CA GLU A 662 -8.94 19.56 76.60
C GLU A 662 -9.50 20.52 77.65
N ALA A 663 -10.54 20.06 78.36
CA ALA A 663 -10.96 20.52 79.70
C ALA A 663 -12.01 19.56 80.28
N ASP A 664 -11.99 19.41 81.60
CA ASP A 664 -13.12 19.03 82.46
C ASP A 664 -13.86 17.72 82.18
N LEU A 665 -13.10 16.62 82.31
CA LEU A 665 -13.64 15.33 82.73
C LEU A 665 -13.88 15.38 84.27
N GLN A 666 -15.08 15.73 84.74
CA GLN A 666 -15.52 15.38 86.11
C GLN A 666 -17.03 15.47 86.40
N LEU A 667 -17.51 14.45 87.14
CA LEU A 667 -18.64 14.40 88.09
C LEU A 667 -20.11 14.40 87.60
N SER A 668 -20.66 13.18 87.61
CA SER A 668 -21.96 12.75 88.17
C SER A 668 -23.26 13.41 87.67
N ILE A 669 -24.15 12.61 87.06
CA ILE A 669 -24.93 11.56 87.77
C ILE A 669 -24.79 10.25 86.99
#